data_AF-A0AAW5XNT9-F1
#
_entry.id   AF-A0AAW5XNT9-F1
#
_cell.length_a   1.000
_cell.length_b   1.000
_cell.length_c   1.000
_cell.angle_alpha   90.00
_cell.angle_beta   90.00
_cell.angle_gamma   90.00
#
_symmetry.space_group_name_H-M   'P 1'
#
loop_
_entity.id
_entity.type
_entity.pdbx_description
1 polymer ?
#
loop_
_entity_poly.entity_id
_entity_poly.type
_entity_poly.pdbx_seq_one_letter_code
_entity_poly.pdbx_strand_id
1 'polypeptide(L)'
;MKIKFDEQQYQLDAIQSITDIFEGQTVKVSNFTVSMGDIVGQEITELGIGNKLELSEAEVLENVQKIQMRNHLKKSTSIQDWNFTVEMETGTGKTYVYTRSIFELNKRYGFSKFIIVVPSVAIREGVFKSLQMTEEHFANEYPGQHCHYFKYDSSMLEQVREYATSTNIEVMIINIDAFKKSFDDPEKENKANLIHRERDTMNGKKPIQFIQETNPIVIIDEPQSVDNTDKAKEAINSLNPLCKLRYSATHKDTYNLMYKLDPVDAYEKKLVKKIEVLSVNSDDDFNDPYIKLVSVSNKSGYKATVEIDEKKKNGTVTRVKKEINPNNKNNLYLLSGERELYRGYIVEGIDCYPGNEMVEFENGKVLKLGESIGSIDDDLLKRYQIREAIRTHLDKELRLVHQGIKVLSLFFIDKVENYRIYPKGQAWQKGKYAIMFEEEYANLIKLPKYRSLFEEDQYISNQSAEEVHDGYFSQDKSGNFKDSRVAKDGSLRSNKDDESAFELIMKEKERLLSFDTPLRFIFSHSALKEGWDNPNVFQICTLVETKDPFTKRQKIGRGLRLSVNQDGQRQYDENINVLTVIANESYQQFAESLQKEMEVEAGVKFGYLEEQSFSTITLTDEVTGEAKEIGYEYSAKVYAFLVKEKYLDKKGKVENKLKEVIAADAFDVPEEFKAIKEDIEQVIKSSIKKLPIFNKKDEVTIKLNKEILLSDEFEQLWDQIKYKTTYSVDLDSDTLKGRCIDAIQKLDAFKARKIKRENALLKVDQSGVSGEGQTMRVYEALEEKRRLPDILRYLQEQTNLKRRTLVDILIGSKRLKDFEKNPQAFMEAVMKIINREKKKLIIDGIKYERIGDHAFYQQSLFEHQELVGYMKANAVEVSSDKSVYNYIRYDSSVERAFAEKLNNDEDVKLFVKLPSSFVIDTPLGNYNPDWAVLVEKEELETLFFVVETKGSTDQEDLRMKEDGKITCGRKHFAALENGVTYKLANSYEKFKTGV
;
A
#
# COMPACT_ATOMS: atom_id res chain seq x y z
N MET A 1 -23.67 -6.90 9.66
CA MET A 1 -22.35 -7.35 9.19
C MET A 1 -21.27 -6.87 10.16
N LYS A 2 -20.27 -7.70 10.50
CA LYS A 2 -19.08 -7.31 11.30
C LYS A 2 -17.82 -7.71 10.52
N ILE A 3 -16.83 -6.84 10.42
CA ILE A 3 -15.56 -7.12 9.72
C ILE A 3 -14.70 -8.06 10.58
N LYS A 4 -14.09 -9.07 9.96
CA LYS A 4 -13.09 -9.94 10.60
C LYS A 4 -11.69 -9.36 10.38
N PHE A 5 -10.86 -9.42 11.41
CA PHE A 5 -9.49 -8.94 11.38
C PHE A 5 -8.54 -10.11 11.27
N ASP A 6 -7.66 -10.07 10.27
CA ASP A 6 -6.64 -11.09 10.02
C ASP A 6 -5.27 -10.55 10.44
N GLU A 7 -4.40 -11.42 10.96
CA GLU A 7 -3.02 -11.06 11.26
C GLU A 7 -2.19 -11.03 9.97
N GLN A 8 -1.64 -9.86 9.65
CA GLN A 8 -0.84 -9.66 8.44
C GLN A 8 0.61 -9.38 8.81
N GLN A 9 1.55 -10.11 8.20
CA GLN A 9 2.97 -10.06 8.58
C GLN A 9 3.56 -8.64 8.49
N TYR A 10 3.28 -7.89 7.42
CA TYR A 10 3.80 -6.53 7.27
C TYR A 10 3.31 -5.57 8.37
N GLN A 11 2.12 -5.80 8.92
CA GLN A 11 1.60 -5.03 10.05
C GLN A 11 2.37 -5.38 11.33
N LEU A 12 2.65 -6.67 11.55
CA LEU A 12 3.49 -7.14 12.66
C LEU A 12 4.90 -6.56 12.56
N ASP A 13 5.49 -6.52 11.37
CA ASP A 13 6.83 -5.96 11.14
C ASP A 13 6.86 -4.46 11.48
N ALA A 14 5.83 -3.71 11.09
CA ALA A 14 5.68 -2.29 11.43
C ALA A 14 5.50 -2.07 12.95
N ILE A 15 4.68 -2.89 13.61
CA ILE A 15 4.46 -2.85 15.07
C ILE A 15 5.76 -3.16 15.80
N GLN A 16 6.45 -4.22 15.37
CA GLN A 16 7.72 -4.63 15.95
C GLN A 16 8.79 -3.55 15.83
N SER A 17 8.81 -2.84 14.69
CA SER A 17 9.74 -1.73 14.47
C SER A 17 9.50 -0.54 15.41
N ILE A 18 8.31 -0.42 15.99
CA ILE A 18 8.01 0.57 17.03
C ILE A 18 8.32 0.03 18.43
N THR A 19 7.97 -1.22 18.72
CA THR A 19 8.23 -1.79 20.04
C THR A 19 9.73 -1.92 20.32
N ASP A 20 10.50 -2.31 19.32
CA ASP A 20 11.93 -2.59 19.47
C ASP A 20 12.76 -1.31 19.70
N ILE A 21 12.19 -0.11 19.49
CA ILE A 21 12.82 1.17 19.87
C ILE A 21 13.23 1.14 21.34
N PHE A 22 12.39 0.52 22.18
CA PHE A 22 12.54 0.44 23.62
C PHE A 22 13.13 -0.89 24.09
N GLU A 23 13.80 -1.63 23.21
CA GLU A 23 14.51 -2.84 23.59
C GLU A 23 15.56 -2.56 24.69
N GLY A 24 15.54 -3.36 25.75
CA GLY A 24 16.37 -3.16 26.95
C GLY A 24 15.66 -2.46 28.12
N GLN A 25 14.47 -1.88 27.91
CA GLN A 25 13.59 -1.36 28.97
C GLN A 25 13.10 -2.51 29.88
N THR A 26 12.87 -2.21 31.16
CA THR A 26 12.35 -3.20 32.12
C THR A 26 11.02 -3.80 31.66
N VAL A 27 10.98 -5.13 31.54
CA VAL A 27 9.83 -5.89 31.02
C VAL A 27 8.75 -6.03 32.07
N LYS A 28 7.48 -5.88 31.68
CA LYS A 28 6.32 -6.08 32.55
C LYS A 28 6.13 -7.58 32.87
N VAL A 29 6.52 -8.02 34.07
CA VAL A 29 6.39 -9.43 34.50
C VAL A 29 5.08 -9.68 35.27
N SER A 30 4.02 -10.08 34.55
CA SER A 30 2.71 -10.64 34.99
C SER A 30 1.91 -9.97 36.14
N ASN A 31 0.59 -10.13 36.10
CA ASN A 31 -0.41 -9.55 37.02
C ASN A 31 -0.32 -10.01 38.51
N PHE A 32 0.61 -10.90 38.88
CA PHE A 32 0.70 -11.47 40.23
C PHE A 32 1.97 -11.12 41.01
N THR A 33 2.80 -10.22 40.50
CA THR A 33 3.93 -9.71 41.27
C THR A 33 3.46 -8.52 42.11
N VAL A 34 3.18 -8.75 43.40
CA VAL A 34 3.01 -7.68 44.39
C VAL A 34 4.38 -7.02 44.57
N SER A 35 4.69 -6.05 43.71
CA SER A 35 5.78 -5.10 43.89
C SER A 35 5.29 -4.05 44.89
N MET A 36 5.91 -4.00 46.06
CA MET A 36 5.77 -2.88 47.00
C MET A 36 6.54 -1.69 46.41
N GLY A 37 5.86 -0.84 45.63
CA GLY A 37 6.32 0.52 45.31
C GLY A 37 6.21 0.92 43.84
N ASP A 38 6.81 0.15 42.92
CA ASP A 38 6.99 0.59 41.53
C ASP A 38 6.13 -0.23 40.55
N ILE A 39 5.28 0.46 39.79
CA ILE A 39 4.56 -0.09 38.63
C ILE A 39 5.48 -0.02 37.42
N VAL A 40 5.80 -1.17 36.83
CA VAL A 40 6.74 -1.26 35.69
C VAL A 40 6.29 -0.35 34.52
N GLY A 41 7.20 0.51 34.05
CA GLY A 41 6.96 1.44 32.95
C GLY A 41 6.17 2.70 33.31
N GLN A 42 5.81 2.88 34.58
CA GLN A 42 5.02 4.00 35.07
C GLN A 42 5.74 4.73 36.23
N GLU A 43 5.44 6.02 36.40
CA GLU A 43 5.93 6.87 37.48
C GLU A 43 4.76 7.60 38.14
N ILE A 44 4.71 7.62 39.47
CA ILE A 44 3.70 8.37 40.23
C ILE A 44 4.16 9.83 40.31
N THR A 45 3.35 10.73 39.80
CA THR A 45 3.60 12.19 39.80
C THR A 45 2.67 12.92 40.76
N GLU A 46 2.86 14.24 40.94
CA GLU A 46 1.99 15.05 41.80
C GLU A 46 0.51 15.06 41.34
N LEU A 47 0.28 14.87 40.04
CA LEU A 47 -1.05 14.98 39.42
C LEU A 47 -1.61 13.64 38.91
N GLY A 48 -0.86 12.53 39.01
CA GLY A 48 -1.33 11.21 38.57
C GLY A 48 -0.21 10.21 38.30
N ILE A 49 -0.30 9.53 37.17
CA ILE A 49 0.63 8.47 36.74
C ILE A 49 1.10 8.79 35.32
N GLY A 50 2.42 8.82 35.12
CA GLY A 50 3.04 9.02 33.82
C GLY A 50 3.82 7.81 33.31
N ASN A 51 4.13 7.81 32.01
CA ASN A 51 5.06 6.83 31.45
C ASN A 51 6.50 7.15 31.89
N LYS A 52 7.30 6.10 32.13
CA LYS A 52 8.70 6.22 32.55
C LYS A 52 9.64 5.50 31.58
N LEU A 53 10.60 6.22 31.00
CA LEU A 53 11.67 5.63 30.17
C LEU A 53 12.96 5.53 30.99
N GLU A 54 13.56 4.34 31.05
CA GLU A 54 14.81 4.08 31.80
C GLU A 54 16.04 4.06 30.89
N LEU A 55 15.82 3.92 29.58
CA LEU A 55 16.89 3.86 28.58
C LEU A 55 17.53 5.23 28.33
N SER A 56 18.85 5.22 28.15
CA SER A 56 19.57 6.41 27.69
C SER A 56 19.37 6.67 26.20
N GLU A 57 19.54 7.92 25.76
CA GLU A 57 19.45 8.29 24.33
C GLU A 57 20.41 7.46 23.46
N ALA A 58 21.59 7.13 23.98
CA ALA A 58 22.58 6.32 23.26
C ALA A 58 22.10 4.87 23.04
N GLU A 59 21.40 4.28 24.02
CA GLU A 59 20.84 2.93 23.90
C GLU A 59 19.67 2.91 22.91
N VAL A 60 18.79 3.91 22.98
CA VAL A 60 17.68 4.05 22.02
C VAL A 60 18.23 4.27 20.60
N LEU A 61 19.31 5.04 20.43
CA LEU A 61 19.93 5.25 19.13
C LEU A 61 20.51 3.94 18.56
N GLU A 62 21.10 3.09 19.41
CA GLU A 62 21.58 1.77 18.99
C GLU A 62 20.42 0.89 18.49
N ASN A 63 19.29 0.89 19.21
CA ASN A 63 18.07 0.18 18.80
C ASN A 63 17.52 0.69 17.47
N VAL A 64 17.39 2.01 17.33
CA VAL A 64 16.97 2.70 16.11
C VAL A 64 17.82 2.28 14.91
N GLN A 65 19.14 2.25 15.07
CA GLN A 65 20.05 1.85 13.99
C GLN A 65 19.92 0.37 13.63
N LYS A 66 19.66 -0.52 14.60
CA LYS A 66 19.38 -1.95 14.33
C LYS A 66 18.08 -2.13 13.55
N ILE A 67 17.02 -1.42 13.94
CA ILE A 67 15.72 -1.44 13.25
C ILE A 67 15.87 -0.92 11.82
N GLN A 68 16.58 0.21 11.64
CA GLN A 68 16.84 0.79 10.34
C GLN A 68 17.61 -0.17 9.43
N MET A 69 18.61 -0.88 9.95
CA MET A 69 19.30 -1.90 9.17
C MET A 69 18.38 -3.04 8.75
N ARG A 70 17.62 -3.60 9.71
CA ARG A 70 16.66 -4.68 9.45
C ARG A 70 15.62 -4.30 8.40
N ASN A 71 15.18 -3.03 8.40
CA ASN A 71 14.17 -2.52 7.48
C ASN A 71 14.76 -1.80 6.26
N HIS A 72 16.08 -1.87 6.07
CA HIS A 72 16.79 -1.34 4.90
C HIS A 72 16.67 0.19 4.73
N LEU A 73 16.67 0.89 5.86
CA LEU A 73 16.51 2.33 5.97
C LEU A 73 17.85 3.00 6.27
N LYS A 74 17.95 4.28 5.92
CA LYS A 74 19.12 5.10 6.22
C LYS A 74 19.32 5.18 7.75
N LYS A 75 20.57 4.90 8.20
CA LYS A 75 20.95 5.03 9.60
C LYS A 75 20.87 6.47 10.10
N SER A 76 20.22 6.66 11.24
CA SER A 76 20.23 7.92 11.98
C SER A 76 21.57 8.15 12.70
N THR A 77 22.08 9.37 12.66
CA THR A 77 23.29 9.80 13.39
C THR A 77 23.00 10.24 14.83
N SER A 78 21.77 10.68 15.09
CA SER A 78 21.27 11.14 16.39
C SER A 78 19.75 11.00 16.43
N ILE A 79 19.15 11.02 17.63
CA ILE A 79 17.69 10.99 17.78
C ILE A 79 17.14 12.41 17.61
N GLN A 80 16.51 12.64 16.46
CA GLN A 80 15.88 13.93 16.16
C GLN A 80 14.59 14.15 16.96
N ASP A 81 14.67 14.90 18.07
CA ASP A 81 13.51 15.41 18.84
C ASP A 81 12.54 14.28 19.28
N TRP A 82 13.08 13.07 19.52
CA TRP A 82 12.32 11.86 19.86
C TRP A 82 11.14 11.58 18.90
N ASN A 83 11.29 11.92 17.62
CA ASN A 83 10.34 11.62 16.55
C ASN A 83 10.74 10.35 15.82
N PHE A 84 9.79 9.42 15.67
CA PHE A 84 9.97 8.18 14.93
C PHE A 84 8.90 8.07 13.85
N THR A 85 9.33 7.84 12.62
CA THR A 85 8.45 7.89 11.45
C THR A 85 8.16 6.49 10.94
N VAL A 86 6.89 6.19 10.70
CA VAL A 86 6.41 4.97 10.02
C VAL A 86 5.69 5.40 8.76
N GLU A 87 6.20 4.94 7.62
CA GLU A 87 5.62 5.17 6.32
C GLU A 87 4.84 3.93 5.89
N MET A 88 3.55 4.11 5.61
CA MET A 88 2.66 3.03 5.20
C MET A 88 1.64 3.56 4.19
N GLU A 89 1.55 2.90 3.05
CA GLU A 89 0.61 3.28 2.00
C GLU A 89 -0.86 3.31 2.49
N THR A 90 -1.69 4.14 1.86
CA THR A 90 -3.14 4.14 2.02
C THR A 90 -3.74 2.75 1.76
N GLY A 91 -4.76 2.39 2.54
CA GLY A 91 -5.41 1.08 2.45
C GLY A 91 -4.72 -0.09 3.18
N THR A 92 -3.49 0.08 3.69
CA THR A 92 -2.72 -0.99 4.38
C THR A 92 -2.96 -1.10 5.90
N GLY A 93 -3.92 -0.34 6.45
CA GLY A 93 -4.33 -0.50 7.86
C GLY A 93 -3.49 0.25 8.90
N LYS A 94 -2.94 1.42 8.57
CA LYS A 94 -2.21 2.32 9.51
C LYS A 94 -2.85 2.43 10.90
N THR A 95 -4.16 2.66 10.96
CA THR A 95 -4.92 2.77 12.22
C THR A 95 -4.86 1.52 13.08
N TYR A 96 -4.92 0.33 12.45
CA TYR A 96 -4.77 -0.93 13.15
C TYR A 96 -3.36 -1.09 13.71
N VAL A 97 -2.33 -0.76 12.92
CA VAL A 97 -0.92 -0.84 13.31
C VAL A 97 -0.65 0.00 14.55
N TYR A 98 -0.97 1.31 14.56
CA TYR A 98 -0.67 2.11 15.75
C TYR A 98 -1.53 1.74 16.96
N THR A 99 -2.76 1.24 16.74
CA THR A 99 -3.61 0.78 17.85
C THR A 99 -3.03 -0.48 18.48
N ARG A 100 -2.61 -1.46 17.68
CA ARG A 100 -1.96 -2.68 18.19
C ARG A 100 -0.60 -2.37 18.82
N SER A 101 0.14 -1.40 18.30
CA SER A 101 1.38 -0.91 18.94
C SER A 101 1.14 -0.41 20.36
N ILE A 102 0.00 0.25 20.66
CA ILE A 102 -0.35 0.66 22.03
C ILE A 102 -0.43 -0.55 22.97
N PHE A 103 -1.14 -1.59 22.57
CA PHE A 103 -1.28 -2.83 23.37
C PHE A 103 0.07 -3.55 23.53
N GLU A 104 0.86 -3.66 22.47
CA GLU A 104 2.19 -4.29 22.53
C GLU A 104 3.16 -3.51 23.43
N LEU A 105 3.17 -2.18 23.35
CA LEU A 105 3.98 -1.33 24.23
C LEU A 105 3.58 -1.49 25.70
N ASN A 106 2.27 -1.58 26.01
CA ASN A 106 1.81 -1.87 27.37
C ASN A 106 2.22 -3.28 27.82
N LYS A 107 2.04 -4.28 26.95
CA LYS A 107 2.35 -5.69 27.23
C LYS A 107 3.83 -5.88 27.55
N ARG A 108 4.71 -5.29 26.74
CA ARG A 108 6.16 -5.45 26.86
C ARG A 108 6.73 -4.57 27.98
N TYR A 109 6.34 -3.31 28.03
CA TYR A 109 7.04 -2.29 28.83
C TYR A 109 6.17 -1.57 29.87
N GLY A 110 4.85 -1.73 29.84
CA GLY A 110 3.93 -1.14 30.83
C GLY A 110 3.46 0.29 30.55
N PHE A 111 3.85 0.89 29.42
CA PHE A 111 3.35 2.20 28.99
C PHE A 111 1.83 2.23 28.89
N SER A 112 1.20 3.26 29.43
CA SER A 112 -0.25 3.33 29.58
C SER A 112 -0.87 4.63 29.10
N LYS A 113 -0.08 5.68 28.87
CA LYS A 113 -0.58 7.03 28.52
C LYS A 113 -0.29 7.35 27.05
N PHE A 114 -1.35 7.43 26.25
CA PHE A 114 -1.26 7.65 24.81
C PHE A 114 -2.20 8.77 24.34
N ILE A 115 -1.73 9.55 23.38
CA ILE A 115 -2.52 10.61 22.73
C ILE A 115 -2.46 10.42 21.23
N ILE A 116 -3.61 10.34 20.56
CA ILE A 116 -3.71 10.32 19.10
C ILE A 116 -4.11 11.72 18.61
N VAL A 117 -3.20 12.38 17.90
CA VAL A 117 -3.41 13.70 17.32
C VAL A 117 -3.78 13.58 15.84
N VAL A 118 -4.90 14.17 15.47
CA VAL A 118 -5.47 14.09 14.10
C VAL A 118 -5.71 15.49 13.51
N PRO A 119 -5.73 15.65 12.17
CA PRO A 119 -5.83 16.96 11.54
C PRO A 119 -7.26 17.52 11.52
N SER A 120 -8.27 16.64 11.51
CA SER A 120 -9.67 17.06 11.32
C SER A 120 -10.65 16.28 12.20
N VAL A 121 -11.85 16.84 12.36
CA VAL A 121 -12.95 16.18 13.09
C VAL A 121 -13.36 14.86 12.40
N ALA A 122 -13.31 14.79 11.07
CA ALA A 122 -13.68 13.57 10.35
C ALA A 122 -12.70 12.42 10.62
N ILE A 123 -11.39 12.68 10.61
CA ILE A 123 -10.39 11.67 10.99
C ILE A 123 -10.59 11.27 12.46
N ARG A 124 -10.85 12.24 13.36
CA ARG A 124 -11.11 11.95 14.78
C ARG A 124 -12.25 10.95 14.97
N GLU A 125 -13.36 11.14 14.27
CA GLU A 125 -14.50 10.22 14.32
C GLU A 125 -14.16 8.87 13.68
N GLY A 126 -13.42 8.86 12.57
CA GLY A 126 -12.94 7.62 11.92
C GLY A 126 -12.02 6.77 12.80
N VAL A 127 -11.09 7.40 13.51
CA VAL A 127 -10.19 6.73 14.47
C VAL A 127 -10.97 6.21 15.67
N PHE A 128 -11.84 7.04 16.25
CA PHE A 128 -12.69 6.63 17.38
C PHE A 128 -13.54 5.40 17.01
N LYS A 129 -14.17 5.42 15.82
CA LYS A 129 -14.95 4.27 15.34
C LYS A 129 -14.08 3.04 15.12
N SER A 130 -12.86 3.20 14.62
CA SER A 130 -11.92 2.08 14.41
C SER A 130 -11.52 1.41 15.73
N LEU A 131 -11.31 2.20 16.79
CA LEU A 131 -11.08 1.68 18.15
C LEU A 131 -12.29 0.90 18.66
N GLN A 132 -13.52 1.42 18.47
CA GLN A 132 -14.75 0.70 18.83
C GLN A 132 -14.90 -0.63 18.10
N MET A 133 -14.60 -0.66 16.80
CA MET A 133 -14.74 -1.89 16.00
C MET A 133 -13.72 -2.96 16.38
N THR A 134 -12.56 -2.56 16.88
CA THR A 134 -11.45 -3.47 17.22
C THR A 134 -11.43 -3.87 18.69
N GLU A 135 -12.38 -3.38 19.50
CA GLU A 135 -12.44 -3.61 20.94
C GLU A 135 -12.57 -5.11 21.28
N GLU A 136 -13.51 -5.81 20.66
CA GLU A 136 -13.70 -7.27 20.85
C GLU A 136 -12.48 -8.06 20.36
N HIS A 137 -11.88 -7.64 19.25
CA HIS A 137 -10.67 -8.24 18.69
C HIS A 137 -9.49 -8.15 19.67
N PHE A 138 -9.17 -6.94 20.14
CA PHE A 138 -8.06 -6.73 21.07
C PHE A 138 -8.32 -7.27 22.48
N ALA A 139 -9.58 -7.30 22.93
CA ALA A 139 -9.92 -7.95 24.20
C ALA A 139 -9.59 -9.45 24.19
N ASN A 140 -9.80 -10.12 23.04
CA ASN A 140 -9.45 -11.52 22.85
C ASN A 140 -7.93 -11.73 22.68
N GLU A 141 -7.27 -10.84 21.95
CA GLU A 141 -5.83 -10.95 21.67
C GLU A 141 -4.94 -10.57 22.88
N TYR A 142 -5.42 -9.64 23.71
CA TYR A 142 -4.74 -9.14 24.91
C TYR A 142 -5.61 -9.30 26.18
N PRO A 143 -5.90 -10.54 26.63
CA PRO A 143 -6.77 -10.75 27.79
C PRO A 143 -6.24 -10.05 29.05
N GLY A 144 -7.12 -9.29 29.71
CA GLY A 144 -6.81 -8.55 30.94
C GLY A 144 -6.08 -7.22 30.75
N GLN A 145 -5.86 -6.77 29.51
CA GLN A 145 -5.45 -5.39 29.23
C GLN A 145 -6.68 -4.53 28.95
N HIS A 146 -7.08 -3.72 29.93
CA HIS A 146 -8.16 -2.77 29.76
C HIS A 146 -7.65 -1.52 29.05
N CYS A 147 -8.26 -1.20 27.90
CA CYS A 147 -7.99 -0.01 27.11
C CYS A 147 -9.22 0.87 27.09
N HIS A 148 -9.11 2.04 27.71
CA HIS A 148 -10.13 3.08 27.66
C HIS A 148 -9.72 4.16 26.66
N TYR A 149 -10.66 4.58 25.82
CA TYR A 149 -10.41 5.56 24.77
C TYR A 149 -11.56 6.57 24.68
N PHE A 150 -11.23 7.85 24.50
CA PHE A 150 -12.22 8.92 24.44
C PHE A 150 -11.81 10.06 23.49
N LYS A 151 -12.81 10.80 23.02
CA LYS A 151 -12.60 12.01 22.22
C LYS A 151 -12.45 13.20 23.17
N TYR A 152 -11.37 13.97 23.03
CA TYR A 152 -11.21 15.18 23.81
C TYR A 152 -12.37 16.15 23.54
N ASP A 153 -13.06 16.54 24.61
CA ASP A 153 -14.08 17.56 24.62
C ASP A 153 -13.77 18.57 25.73
N SER A 154 -13.61 19.83 25.34
CA SER A 154 -13.33 20.94 26.28
C SER A 154 -14.42 21.17 27.33
N SER A 155 -15.62 20.61 27.13
CA SER A 155 -16.71 20.64 28.11
C SER A 155 -16.64 19.49 29.13
N MET A 156 -15.93 18.39 28.83
CA MET A 156 -15.85 17.17 29.63
C MET A 156 -14.46 16.99 30.25
N LEU A 157 -14.01 17.98 31.03
CA LEU A 157 -12.64 18.00 31.57
C LEU A 157 -12.37 16.89 32.61
N GLU A 158 -13.40 16.29 33.21
CA GLU A 158 -13.27 15.16 34.13
C GLU A 158 -12.54 13.96 33.50
N GLN A 159 -12.75 13.71 32.20
CA GLN A 159 -12.07 12.66 31.44
C GLN A 159 -10.55 12.85 31.38
N VAL A 160 -10.08 14.10 31.40
CA VAL A 160 -8.63 14.41 31.41
C VAL A 160 -8.01 14.05 32.77
N ARG A 161 -8.78 14.21 33.86
CA ARG A 161 -8.32 13.79 35.20
C ARG A 161 -8.27 12.27 35.29
N GLU A 162 -9.33 11.60 34.83
CA GLU A 162 -9.38 10.12 34.78
C GLU A 162 -8.19 9.57 33.96
N TYR A 163 -7.96 10.14 32.78
CA TYR A 163 -6.80 9.85 31.93
C TYR A 163 -5.47 9.95 32.70
N ALA A 164 -5.26 11.00 33.51
CA ALA A 164 -4.01 11.17 34.25
C ALA A 164 -3.85 10.19 35.43
N THR A 165 -4.95 9.80 36.09
CA THR A 165 -4.91 9.01 37.34
C THR A 165 -5.02 7.50 37.15
N SER A 166 -5.58 7.03 36.04
CA SER A 166 -5.79 5.60 35.77
C SER A 166 -4.47 4.82 35.63
N THR A 167 -4.43 3.55 36.05
CA THR A 167 -3.29 2.64 35.80
C THR A 167 -3.45 1.83 34.51
N ASN A 168 -4.65 1.84 33.92
CA ASN A 168 -4.98 1.13 32.69
C ASN A 168 -4.46 1.87 31.45
N ILE A 169 -4.56 1.23 30.28
CA ILE A 169 -4.24 1.89 29.01
C ILE A 169 -5.30 2.98 28.76
N GLU A 170 -4.85 4.22 28.62
CA GLU A 170 -5.68 5.40 28.36
C GLU A 170 -5.27 6.02 27.02
N VAL A 171 -6.23 6.17 26.12
CA VAL A 171 -6.03 6.71 24.77
C VAL A 171 -6.92 7.93 24.55
N MET A 172 -6.31 9.12 24.54
CA MET A 172 -7.03 10.37 24.25
C MET A 172 -6.92 10.73 22.76
N ILE A 173 -8.05 10.93 22.08
CA ILE A 173 -8.09 11.32 20.66
C ILE A 173 -8.41 12.81 20.55
N ILE A 174 -7.49 13.60 19.99
CA ILE A 174 -7.58 15.06 19.93
C ILE A 174 -7.27 15.60 18.54
N ASN A 175 -8.00 16.61 18.10
CA ASN A 175 -7.69 17.35 16.87
C ASN A 175 -6.73 18.52 17.15
N ILE A 176 -5.77 18.77 16.26
CA ILE A 176 -4.73 19.80 16.46
C ILE A 176 -5.29 21.20 16.77
N ASP A 177 -6.41 21.57 16.14
CA ASP A 177 -7.06 22.88 16.35
C ASP A 177 -7.58 23.09 17.78
N ALA A 178 -7.86 22.02 18.52
CA ALA A 178 -8.39 22.09 19.89
C ALA A 178 -7.39 22.68 20.89
N PHE A 179 -6.10 22.72 20.57
CA PHE A 179 -5.06 23.20 21.49
C PHE A 179 -4.01 24.14 20.85
N LYS A 180 -4.11 24.43 19.54
CA LYS A 180 -3.21 25.35 18.81
C LYS A 180 -3.41 26.85 19.10
N LYS A 181 -4.63 27.32 19.44
CA LYS A 181 -4.99 28.76 19.47
C LYS A 181 -4.45 29.58 20.65
N SER A 182 -3.83 28.96 21.65
CA SER A 182 -3.22 29.67 22.79
C SER A 182 -1.93 30.42 22.43
N PHE A 183 -1.28 30.06 21.32
CA PHE A 183 0.02 30.60 20.91
C PHE A 183 -0.09 31.82 19.97
N ASP A 184 -1.31 32.35 19.77
CA ASP A 184 -1.54 33.51 18.89
C ASP A 184 -1.47 34.87 19.62
N ASP A 185 -1.61 34.93 20.96
CA ASP A 185 -1.58 36.19 21.73
C ASP A 185 -1.39 35.92 23.26
N PRO A 186 -0.16 35.89 23.81
CA PRO A 186 0.10 35.51 25.21
C PRO A 186 -0.43 36.51 26.26
N GLU A 187 -0.77 37.75 25.87
CA GLU A 187 -1.29 38.78 26.79
C GLU A 187 -2.82 38.77 26.96
N LYS A 188 -3.55 37.87 26.29
CA LYS A 188 -5.03 37.79 26.36
C LYS A 188 -5.51 36.41 26.75
N GLU A 189 -5.48 36.10 28.06
CA GLU A 189 -6.04 34.87 28.66
C GLU A 189 -7.48 34.54 28.19
N ASN A 190 -8.28 35.55 27.87
CA ASN A 190 -9.67 35.40 27.43
C ASN A 190 -9.84 34.80 26.01
N LYS A 191 -8.76 34.63 25.22
CA LYS A 191 -8.80 33.99 23.87
C LYS A 191 -8.08 32.64 23.78
N ALA A 192 -7.35 32.21 24.80
CA ALA A 192 -6.68 30.90 24.81
C ALA A 192 -7.68 29.74 24.82
N ASN A 193 -7.37 28.60 24.18
CA ASN A 193 -8.21 27.42 24.24
C ASN A 193 -8.39 26.94 25.69
N LEU A 194 -9.55 26.34 26.00
CA LEU A 194 -9.95 25.96 27.36
C LEU A 194 -8.97 25.02 28.08
N ILE A 195 -8.18 24.25 27.32
CA ILE A 195 -7.14 23.34 27.84
C ILE A 195 -6.00 24.06 28.57
N HIS A 196 -5.79 25.35 28.31
CA HIS A 196 -4.68 26.17 28.83
C HIS A 196 -5.12 27.15 29.94
N ARG A 197 -6.37 27.10 30.39
CA ARG A 197 -6.93 28.00 31.42
C ARG A 197 -7.07 27.30 32.76
N GLU A 198 -6.86 28.04 33.84
CA GLU A 198 -7.10 27.58 35.21
C GLU A 198 -8.60 27.42 35.47
N ARG A 199 -8.97 26.40 36.23
CA ARG A 199 -10.36 26.06 36.53
C ARG A 199 -10.49 25.63 37.99
N ASP A 200 -11.49 26.16 38.67
CA ASP A 200 -11.82 25.78 40.05
C ASP A 200 -12.18 24.28 40.16
N THR A 201 -12.83 23.72 39.13
CA THR A 201 -13.15 22.28 39.05
C THR A 201 -11.91 21.39 38.97
N MET A 202 -10.75 21.96 38.66
CA MET A 202 -9.43 21.31 38.57
C MET A 202 -8.50 21.69 39.72
N ASN A 203 -9.04 22.12 40.87
CA ASN A 203 -8.27 22.62 42.01
C ASN A 203 -7.32 23.77 41.63
N GLY A 204 -7.73 24.62 40.68
CA GLY A 204 -6.92 25.75 40.19
C GLY A 204 -5.80 25.38 39.22
N LYS A 205 -5.63 24.10 38.86
CA LYS A 205 -4.62 23.65 37.89
C LYS A 205 -5.17 23.69 36.46
N LYS A 206 -4.27 23.80 35.48
CA LYS A 206 -4.62 23.81 34.04
C LYS A 206 -4.77 22.36 33.55
N PRO A 207 -5.79 22.02 32.74
CA PRO A 207 -5.94 20.67 32.17
C PRO A 207 -4.69 20.16 31.43
N ILE A 208 -3.96 21.05 30.74
CA ILE A 208 -2.70 20.70 30.08
C ILE A 208 -1.63 20.18 31.05
N GLN A 209 -1.60 20.64 32.32
CA GLN A 209 -0.61 20.20 33.30
C GLN A 209 -0.83 18.73 33.70
N PHE A 210 -2.08 18.29 33.82
CA PHE A 210 -2.40 16.88 34.06
C PHE A 210 -1.91 16.00 32.90
N ILE A 211 -1.98 16.50 31.66
CA ILE A 211 -1.48 15.77 30.49
C ILE A 211 0.05 15.75 30.48
N GLN A 212 0.70 16.89 30.74
CA GLN A 212 2.17 17.02 30.71
C GLN A 212 2.86 16.11 31.74
N GLU A 213 2.29 15.97 32.94
CA GLU A 213 2.79 15.08 34.00
C GLU A 213 2.65 13.59 33.63
N THR A 214 1.91 13.25 32.57
CA THR A 214 1.76 11.84 32.15
C THR A 214 2.87 11.36 31.20
N ASN A 215 3.73 12.25 30.70
CA ASN A 215 4.72 11.95 29.65
C ASN A 215 4.13 11.05 28.54
N PRO A 216 3.09 11.51 27.84
CA PRO A 216 2.34 10.65 26.92
C PRO A 216 3.18 10.23 25.73
N ILE A 217 2.95 9.03 25.21
CA ILE A 217 3.40 8.68 23.85
C ILE A 217 2.40 9.30 22.87
N VAL A 218 2.87 10.22 22.04
CA VAL A 218 2.02 10.97 21.10
C VAL A 218 2.08 10.32 19.73
N ILE A 219 0.95 9.81 19.27
CA ILE A 219 0.75 9.26 17.93
C ILE A 219 0.19 10.37 17.04
N ILE A 220 0.87 10.67 15.93
CA ILE A 220 0.46 11.69 14.96
C ILE A 220 -0.01 10.97 13.70
N ASP A 221 -1.30 11.07 13.41
CA ASP A 221 -1.92 10.55 12.19
C ASP A 221 -1.94 11.66 11.13
N GLU A 222 -1.44 11.38 9.94
CA GLU A 222 -1.28 12.36 8.84
C GLU A 222 -0.46 13.62 9.22
N PRO A 223 0.80 13.47 9.69
CA PRO A 223 1.70 14.57 10.08
C PRO A 223 1.80 15.71 9.07
N GLN A 224 1.78 15.44 7.76
CA GLN A 224 1.83 16.46 6.70
C GLN A 224 0.71 17.51 6.78
N SER A 225 -0.38 17.18 7.47
CA SER A 225 -1.52 18.05 7.77
C SER A 225 -1.52 18.51 9.24
N VAL A 226 -1.03 17.69 10.18
CA VAL A 226 -1.04 17.97 11.62
C VAL A 226 0.12 18.85 12.09
N ASP A 227 1.36 18.49 11.77
CA ASP A 227 2.58 19.16 12.26
C ASP A 227 3.25 20.06 11.19
N ASN A 228 2.42 20.49 10.22
CA ASN A 228 2.83 21.24 9.04
C ASN A 228 3.34 22.68 9.27
N THR A 229 3.23 23.19 10.49
CA THR A 229 3.56 24.58 10.85
C THR A 229 4.29 24.60 12.18
N ASP A 230 5.22 25.55 12.38
CA ASP A 230 6.00 25.65 13.63
C ASP A 230 5.09 25.75 14.86
N LYS A 231 3.99 26.52 14.76
CA LYS A 231 2.98 26.61 15.82
C LYS A 231 2.30 25.28 16.14
N ALA A 232 2.09 24.41 15.14
CA ALA A 232 1.53 23.08 15.39
C ALA A 232 2.56 22.16 16.04
N LYS A 233 3.83 22.24 15.62
CA LYS A 233 4.95 21.53 16.28
C LYS A 233 5.10 21.97 17.74
N GLU A 234 5.04 23.27 18.02
CA GLU A 234 5.03 23.84 19.38
C GLU A 234 3.83 23.35 20.20
N ALA A 235 2.63 23.32 19.61
CA ALA A 235 1.43 22.83 20.29
C ALA A 235 1.56 21.36 20.68
N ILE A 236 2.12 20.50 19.81
CA ILE A 236 2.37 19.09 20.12
C ILE A 236 3.43 18.95 21.22
N ASN A 237 4.52 19.71 21.13
CA ASN A 237 5.58 19.71 22.15
C ASN A 237 5.06 20.20 23.51
N SER A 238 4.03 21.06 23.53
CA SER A 238 3.39 21.49 24.78
C SER A 238 2.70 20.35 25.55
N LEU A 239 2.49 19.17 24.94
CA LEU A 239 1.98 17.99 25.64
C LEU A 239 3.05 17.28 26.49
N ASN A 240 4.32 17.71 26.42
CA ASN A 240 5.47 17.06 27.04
C ASN A 240 5.58 15.55 26.69
N PRO A 241 5.64 15.20 25.38
CA PRO A 241 5.62 13.81 24.96
C PRO A 241 6.89 13.05 25.37
N LEU A 242 6.74 11.78 25.76
CA LEU A 242 7.86 10.86 25.93
C LEU A 242 8.55 10.57 24.58
N CYS A 243 7.74 10.36 23.55
CA CYS A 243 8.18 10.34 22.17
C CYS A 243 6.99 10.64 21.23
N LYS A 244 7.30 10.90 19.96
CA LYS A 244 6.33 11.15 18.89
C LYS A 244 6.42 10.03 17.84
N LEU A 245 5.31 9.33 17.62
CA LEU A 245 5.19 8.28 16.61
C LEU A 245 4.34 8.81 15.44
N ARG A 246 4.95 8.96 14.26
CA ARG A 246 4.35 9.62 13.10
C ARG A 246 3.95 8.59 12.04
N TYR A 247 2.67 8.51 11.71
CA TYR A 247 2.14 7.56 10.73
C TYR A 247 1.55 8.30 9.53
N SER A 248 2.07 8.01 8.33
CA SER A 248 1.56 8.59 7.07
C SER A 248 1.94 7.73 5.88
N ALA A 249 1.27 7.95 4.75
CA ALA A 249 1.77 7.54 3.44
C ALA A 249 2.65 8.64 2.77
N THR A 250 2.62 9.87 3.28
CA THR A 250 3.19 11.06 2.63
C THR A 250 3.85 11.97 3.67
N HIS A 251 5.08 11.67 4.06
CA HIS A 251 5.82 12.48 5.02
C HIS A 251 6.52 13.65 4.32
N LYS A 252 6.25 14.89 4.74
CA LYS A 252 7.02 16.07 4.31
C LYS A 252 8.43 16.07 4.88
N ASP A 253 8.51 15.81 6.18
CA ASP A 253 9.75 15.68 6.95
C ASP A 253 9.83 14.23 7.45
N THR A 254 10.93 13.52 7.18
CA THR A 254 11.16 12.17 7.71
C THR A 254 12.18 12.22 8.85
N TYR A 255 11.73 11.91 10.07
CA TYR A 255 12.60 11.84 11.27
C TYR A 255 12.72 10.39 11.70
N ASN A 256 13.94 9.89 11.87
CA ASN A 256 14.23 8.51 12.27
C ASN A 256 13.23 7.52 11.66
N LEU A 257 13.27 7.35 10.33
CA LEU A 257 12.38 6.44 9.62
C LEU A 257 12.59 5.03 10.15
N MET A 258 11.55 4.43 10.74
CA MET A 258 11.58 3.15 11.42
C MET A 258 11.06 2.04 10.53
N TYR A 259 10.06 2.32 9.70
CA TYR A 259 9.46 1.34 8.80
C TYR A 259 8.95 2.06 7.55
N LYS A 260 9.07 1.39 6.40
CA LYS A 260 8.57 1.89 5.12
C LYS A 260 7.85 0.77 4.37
N LEU A 261 6.62 1.06 3.99
CA LEU A 261 5.81 0.27 3.04
C LEU A 261 5.22 1.26 2.05
N ASP A 262 5.87 1.38 0.91
CA ASP A 262 5.51 2.36 -0.11
C ASP A 262 4.42 1.81 -1.05
N PRO A 263 3.86 2.62 -1.97
CA PRO A 263 2.79 2.12 -2.84
C PRO A 263 3.21 1.03 -3.81
N VAL A 264 4.48 0.96 -4.19
CA VAL A 264 4.99 -0.11 -5.06
C VAL A 264 5.04 -1.40 -4.26
N ASP A 265 5.60 -1.35 -3.04
CA ASP A 265 5.64 -2.48 -2.13
C ASP A 265 4.23 -3.01 -1.81
N ALA A 266 3.29 -2.11 -1.52
CA ALA A 266 1.92 -2.46 -1.21
C ALA A 266 1.22 -3.17 -2.37
N TYR A 267 1.52 -2.75 -3.60
CA TYR A 267 1.02 -3.40 -4.81
C TYR A 267 1.68 -4.76 -5.04
N GLU A 268 3.01 -4.86 -4.97
CA GLU A 268 3.74 -6.12 -5.20
C GLU A 268 3.37 -7.18 -4.18
N LYS A 269 3.16 -6.79 -2.92
CA LYS A 269 2.67 -7.66 -1.85
C LYS A 269 1.16 -7.94 -1.90
N LYS A 270 0.45 -7.46 -2.94
CA LYS A 270 -0.99 -7.69 -3.17
C LYS A 270 -1.88 -7.20 -2.03
N LEU A 271 -1.45 -6.13 -1.36
CA LEU A 271 -2.12 -5.57 -0.17
C LEU A 271 -3.19 -4.54 -0.51
N VAL A 272 -3.22 -4.09 -1.77
CA VAL A 272 -4.15 -3.09 -2.30
C VAL A 272 -4.74 -3.55 -3.64
N LYS A 273 -5.85 -2.94 -4.05
CA LYS A 273 -6.47 -3.20 -5.36
C LYS A 273 -5.53 -2.79 -6.49
N LYS A 274 -5.59 -3.53 -7.61
CA LYS A 274 -4.97 -3.12 -8.87
C LYS A 274 -5.70 -1.90 -9.44
N ILE A 275 -5.00 -1.06 -10.19
CA ILE A 275 -5.61 0.12 -10.82
C ILE A 275 -5.77 -0.16 -12.31
N GLU A 276 -6.99 -0.07 -12.81
CA GLU A 276 -7.28 -0.04 -14.24
C GLU A 276 -7.87 1.32 -14.61
N VAL A 277 -7.53 1.84 -15.79
CA VAL A 277 -8.00 3.14 -16.29
C VAL A 277 -8.86 2.92 -17.52
N LEU A 278 -10.07 3.43 -17.48
CA LEU A 278 -10.94 3.57 -18.63
C LEU A 278 -10.93 5.03 -19.10
N SER A 279 -10.16 5.30 -20.14
CA SER A 279 -10.08 6.63 -20.76
C SER A 279 -11.27 6.85 -21.67
N VAL A 280 -12.07 7.86 -21.31
CA VAL A 280 -13.16 8.39 -22.13
C VAL A 280 -12.66 9.68 -22.75
N ASN A 281 -11.98 9.54 -23.88
CA ASN A 281 -11.61 10.66 -24.74
C ASN A 281 -12.31 10.45 -26.09
N SER A 282 -12.63 11.54 -26.77
CA SER A 282 -12.62 11.51 -28.22
C SER A 282 -11.19 11.15 -28.64
N ASP A 283 -11.01 10.09 -29.41
CA ASP A 283 -9.84 10.10 -30.29
C ASP A 283 -9.88 11.44 -31.04
N ASP A 284 -8.76 12.16 -31.15
CA ASP A 284 -8.70 13.43 -31.88
C ASP A 284 -9.07 13.14 -33.34
N ASP A 285 -10.36 13.12 -33.62
CA ASP A 285 -10.91 12.83 -34.92
C ASP A 285 -10.73 14.09 -35.74
N PHE A 286 -9.51 14.29 -36.23
CA PHE A 286 -9.15 15.36 -37.15
C PHE A 286 -9.88 15.23 -38.50
N ASN A 287 -10.95 14.44 -38.58
CA ASN A 287 -11.80 14.29 -39.75
C ASN A 287 -12.85 15.40 -39.86
N ASP A 288 -13.10 16.17 -38.79
CA ASP A 288 -13.98 17.34 -38.80
C ASP A 288 -13.24 18.64 -38.38
N PRO A 289 -13.62 19.82 -38.92
CA PRO A 289 -13.00 21.10 -38.57
C PRO A 289 -13.41 21.58 -37.17
N TYR A 290 -12.43 21.85 -36.29
CA TYR A 290 -12.66 22.47 -34.98
C TYR A 290 -12.71 24.00 -35.07
N ILE A 291 -13.82 24.63 -34.69
CA ILE A 291 -13.98 26.10 -34.66
C ILE A 291 -14.75 26.49 -33.40
N LYS A 292 -14.14 27.20 -32.44
CA LYS A 292 -14.82 27.73 -31.24
C LYS A 292 -14.87 29.25 -31.23
N LEU A 293 -16.03 29.85 -30.98
CA LEU A 293 -16.16 31.30 -30.82
C LEU A 293 -15.83 31.73 -29.39
N VAL A 294 -14.69 32.40 -29.20
CA VAL A 294 -14.15 32.77 -27.88
C VAL A 294 -14.65 34.13 -27.42
N SER A 295 -14.74 35.10 -28.33
CA SER A 295 -15.20 36.45 -28.03
C SER A 295 -15.62 37.19 -29.29
N VAL A 296 -16.48 38.20 -29.11
CA VAL A 296 -16.83 39.18 -30.13
C VAL A 296 -16.56 40.59 -29.60
N SER A 297 -16.24 41.53 -30.48
CA SER A 297 -15.98 42.93 -30.14
C SER A 297 -16.43 43.83 -31.27
N ASN A 298 -17.04 44.97 -30.91
CA ASN A 298 -17.38 46.05 -31.83
C ASN A 298 -16.62 47.36 -31.51
N LYS A 299 -15.67 47.34 -30.56
CA LYS A 299 -14.97 48.54 -30.07
C LYS A 299 -14.08 49.22 -31.12
N SER A 300 -13.60 48.46 -32.11
CA SER A 300 -12.71 48.93 -33.18
C SER A 300 -13.02 48.20 -34.49
N GLY A 301 -14.32 48.20 -34.85
CA GLY A 301 -14.88 47.38 -35.92
C GLY A 301 -15.39 46.03 -35.41
N TYR A 302 -16.22 45.35 -36.20
CA TYR A 302 -16.71 44.00 -35.88
C TYR A 302 -15.57 42.99 -35.99
N LYS A 303 -15.23 42.37 -34.87
CA LYS A 303 -14.15 41.38 -34.75
C LYS A 303 -14.62 40.23 -33.86
N ALA A 304 -14.12 39.04 -34.15
CA ALA A 304 -14.26 37.89 -33.28
C ALA A 304 -12.91 37.20 -33.06
N THR A 305 -12.73 36.57 -31.91
CA THR A 305 -11.63 35.63 -31.68
C THR A 305 -12.18 34.22 -31.80
N VAL A 306 -11.63 33.45 -32.73
CA VAL A 306 -11.95 32.02 -32.88
C VAL A 306 -10.75 31.16 -32.53
N GLU A 307 -11.03 29.99 -31.96
CA GLU A 307 -10.03 28.96 -31.72
C GLU A 307 -10.15 27.90 -32.81
N ILE A 308 -9.04 27.61 -33.49
CA ILE A 308 -8.95 26.65 -34.60
C ILE A 308 -7.68 25.83 -34.46
N ASP A 309 -7.62 24.69 -35.13
CA ASP A 309 -6.43 23.85 -35.18
C ASP A 309 -5.54 24.19 -36.39
N GLU A 310 -4.33 24.69 -36.14
CA GLU A 310 -3.36 25.13 -37.16
C GLU A 310 -2.25 24.09 -37.37
N LYS A 311 -1.97 23.78 -38.64
CA LYS A 311 -0.82 22.95 -39.06
C LYS A 311 0.45 23.81 -39.04
N LYS A 312 1.40 23.45 -38.18
CA LYS A 312 2.72 24.09 -38.09
C LYS A 312 3.66 23.55 -39.17
N LYS A 313 4.74 24.28 -39.46
CA LYS A 313 5.74 23.93 -40.50
C LYS A 313 6.43 22.57 -40.29
N ASN A 314 6.46 22.06 -39.07
CA ASN A 314 7.00 20.74 -38.69
C ASN A 314 5.99 19.60 -38.83
N GLY A 315 4.79 19.85 -39.37
CA GLY A 315 3.73 18.86 -39.55
C GLY A 315 2.82 18.66 -38.33
N THR A 316 3.14 19.23 -37.17
CA THR A 316 2.31 19.12 -35.97
C THR A 316 1.07 20.02 -36.07
N VAL A 317 -0.08 19.53 -35.62
CA VAL A 317 -1.32 20.30 -35.51
C VAL A 317 -1.45 20.80 -34.08
N THR A 318 -1.68 22.09 -33.89
CA THR A 318 -1.88 22.68 -32.55
C THR A 318 -3.02 23.69 -32.56
N ARG A 319 -3.76 23.75 -31.45
CA ARG A 319 -4.90 24.65 -31.28
C ARG A 319 -4.44 26.07 -31.01
N VAL A 320 -4.92 27.03 -31.81
CA VAL A 320 -4.50 28.44 -31.77
C VAL A 320 -5.69 29.38 -31.84
N LYS A 321 -5.57 30.54 -31.18
CA LYS A 321 -6.55 31.62 -31.27
C LYS A 321 -6.19 32.55 -32.42
N LYS A 322 -7.17 32.85 -33.28
CA LYS A 322 -7.04 33.78 -34.40
C LYS A 322 -8.12 34.86 -34.29
N GLU A 323 -7.71 36.10 -34.52
CA GLU A 323 -8.65 37.20 -34.68
C GLU A 323 -9.18 37.19 -36.12
N ILE A 324 -10.50 37.28 -36.27
CA ILE A 324 -11.20 37.33 -37.54
C ILE A 324 -12.09 38.57 -37.60
N ASN A 325 -12.32 39.08 -38.81
CA ASN A 325 -13.24 40.17 -39.07
C ASN A 325 -13.91 40.01 -40.45
N PRO A 326 -15.13 40.55 -40.65
CA PRO A 326 -15.86 40.43 -41.91
C PRO A 326 -15.18 41.19 -43.06
N ASN A 327 -14.58 42.34 -42.75
CA ASN A 327 -13.98 43.25 -43.75
C ASN A 327 -12.82 42.61 -44.53
N ASN A 328 -12.07 41.72 -43.89
CA ASN A 328 -10.95 41.01 -44.50
C ASN A 328 -11.35 39.68 -45.14
N LYS A 329 -12.65 39.30 -45.10
CA LYS A 329 -13.16 37.98 -45.53
C LYS A 329 -12.25 36.86 -45.04
N ASN A 330 -11.96 36.84 -43.74
CA ASN A 330 -10.97 35.92 -43.19
C ASN A 330 -11.34 34.46 -43.53
N ASN A 331 -10.45 33.79 -44.27
CA ASN A 331 -10.61 32.39 -44.66
C ASN A 331 -9.87 31.47 -43.68
N LEU A 332 -10.61 30.62 -42.96
CA LEU A 332 -10.03 29.73 -41.96
C LEU A 332 -9.11 28.65 -42.56
N TYR A 333 -9.25 28.31 -43.85
CA TYR A 333 -8.30 27.44 -44.57
C TYR A 333 -6.90 28.05 -44.57
N LEU A 334 -6.77 29.34 -44.86
CA LEU A 334 -5.48 30.02 -44.87
C LEU A 334 -4.93 30.23 -43.45
N LEU A 335 -5.81 30.56 -42.49
CA LEU A 335 -5.42 30.80 -41.10
C LEU A 335 -5.04 29.54 -40.33
N SER A 336 -5.45 28.35 -40.80
CA SER A 336 -5.11 27.04 -40.23
C SER A 336 -3.84 26.42 -40.83
N GLY A 337 -3.12 27.11 -41.72
CA GLY A 337 -1.96 26.54 -42.41
C GLY A 337 -2.36 25.55 -43.50
N GLU A 338 -3.42 25.86 -44.24
CA GLU A 338 -3.92 25.12 -45.42
C GLU A 338 -4.47 23.72 -45.10
N ARG A 339 -5.18 23.59 -43.98
CA ARG A 339 -5.89 22.35 -43.65
C ARG A 339 -7.20 22.29 -44.44
N GLU A 340 -7.32 21.28 -45.32
CA GLU A 340 -8.48 21.10 -46.22
C GLU A 340 -9.85 21.10 -45.52
N LEU A 341 -9.92 20.65 -44.27
CA LEU A 341 -11.14 20.62 -43.46
C LEU A 341 -11.79 22.00 -43.24
N TYR A 342 -10.99 23.08 -43.30
CA TYR A 342 -11.48 24.45 -43.12
C TYR A 342 -11.88 25.12 -44.44
N ARG A 343 -11.87 24.39 -45.56
CA ARG A 343 -12.31 24.91 -46.86
C ARG A 343 -13.80 25.28 -46.79
N GLY A 344 -14.14 26.49 -47.26
CA GLY A 344 -15.52 27.02 -47.23
C GLY A 344 -15.90 27.75 -45.94
N TYR A 345 -15.04 27.80 -44.91
CA TYR A 345 -15.26 28.63 -43.73
C TYR A 345 -14.63 30.02 -43.93
N ILE A 346 -15.37 30.88 -44.60
CA ILE A 346 -15.03 32.29 -44.84
C ILE A 346 -16.00 33.13 -44.03
N VAL A 347 -15.47 34.06 -43.23
CA VAL A 347 -16.29 34.90 -42.35
C VAL A 347 -17.14 35.87 -43.19
N GLU A 348 -18.45 35.75 -43.05
CA GLU A 348 -19.46 36.58 -43.74
C GLU A 348 -19.97 37.69 -42.81
N GLY A 349 -20.32 37.36 -41.58
CA GLY A 349 -20.92 38.28 -40.62
C GLY A 349 -20.50 38.02 -39.18
N ILE A 350 -20.54 39.06 -38.33
CA ILE A 350 -20.33 38.95 -36.88
C ILE A 350 -21.37 39.82 -36.18
N ASP A 351 -22.17 39.22 -35.31
CA ASP A 351 -23.10 39.91 -34.42
C ASP A 351 -22.45 40.07 -33.04
N CYS A 352 -22.53 41.29 -32.50
CA CYS A 352 -22.00 41.68 -31.18
C CYS A 352 -23.11 42.13 -30.23
N TYR A 353 -24.38 41.93 -30.56
CA TYR A 353 -25.50 42.31 -29.70
C TYR A 353 -25.54 41.43 -28.45
N PRO A 354 -25.60 42.01 -27.23
CA PRO A 354 -25.63 41.23 -26.00
C PRO A 354 -26.77 40.22 -25.95
N GLY A 355 -26.44 38.94 -25.84
CA GLY A 355 -27.39 37.82 -25.86
C GLY A 355 -27.62 37.17 -27.22
N ASN A 356 -27.09 37.74 -28.31
CA ASN A 356 -27.15 37.23 -29.68
C ASN A 356 -25.76 37.20 -30.36
N GLU A 357 -24.68 37.19 -29.58
CA GLU A 357 -23.33 37.21 -30.12
C GLU A 357 -23.04 35.96 -30.99
N MET A 358 -22.70 36.14 -32.27
CA MET A 358 -22.48 35.04 -33.21
C MET A 358 -21.56 35.42 -34.38
N VAL A 359 -21.03 34.40 -35.06
CA VAL A 359 -20.28 34.50 -36.32
C VAL A 359 -20.99 33.69 -37.40
N GLU A 360 -21.16 34.29 -38.57
CA GLU A 360 -21.75 33.66 -39.76
C GLU A 360 -20.66 33.42 -40.82
N PHE A 361 -20.69 32.25 -41.45
CA PHE A 361 -19.77 31.85 -42.50
C PHE A 361 -20.49 31.73 -43.85
N GLU A 362 -19.79 31.99 -44.96
CA GLU A 362 -20.33 31.94 -46.35
C GLU A 362 -20.93 30.56 -46.73
N ASN A 363 -20.60 29.49 -46.00
CA ASN A 363 -21.20 28.17 -46.17
C ASN A 363 -22.57 28.01 -45.46
N GLY A 364 -23.14 29.09 -44.93
CA GLY A 364 -24.43 29.12 -44.25
C GLY A 364 -24.40 28.61 -42.80
N LYS A 365 -23.21 28.31 -42.25
CA LYS A 365 -23.08 27.92 -40.83
C LYS A 365 -22.99 29.16 -39.95
N VAL A 366 -23.68 29.10 -38.81
CA VAL A 366 -23.66 30.14 -37.77
C VAL A 366 -23.12 29.54 -36.48
N LEU A 367 -22.29 30.29 -35.76
CA LEU A 367 -21.65 29.88 -34.51
C LEU A 367 -21.88 30.92 -33.42
N LYS A 368 -22.57 30.57 -32.34
CA LYS A 368 -22.82 31.51 -31.22
C LYS A 368 -21.66 31.58 -30.25
N LEU A 369 -21.64 32.63 -29.42
CA LEU A 369 -20.59 32.84 -28.44
C LEU A 369 -20.51 31.66 -27.46
N GLY A 370 -19.34 31.02 -27.40
CA GLY A 370 -19.10 29.83 -26.59
C GLY A 370 -19.38 28.48 -27.29
N GLU A 371 -20.11 28.47 -28.40
CA GLU A 371 -20.34 27.26 -29.20
C GLU A 371 -19.08 26.89 -30.01
N SER A 372 -18.99 25.60 -30.35
CA SER A 372 -17.95 25.08 -31.22
C SER A 372 -18.46 24.07 -32.25
N ILE A 373 -17.90 24.17 -33.46
CA ILE A 373 -18.03 23.18 -34.53
C ILE A 373 -16.89 22.18 -34.37
N GLY A 374 -17.16 20.88 -34.52
CA GLY A 374 -16.15 19.82 -34.41
C GLY A 374 -15.66 19.54 -32.98
N SER A 375 -16.24 20.17 -31.96
CA SER A 375 -16.08 19.74 -30.56
C SER A 375 -17.16 18.74 -30.19
N ILE A 376 -16.82 17.69 -29.44
CA ILE A 376 -17.82 16.92 -28.71
C ILE A 376 -18.43 17.84 -27.64
N ASP A 377 -19.76 17.83 -27.54
CA ASP A 377 -20.50 18.46 -26.45
C ASP A 377 -20.00 17.92 -25.10
N ASP A 378 -19.48 18.80 -24.24
CA ASP A 378 -18.94 18.43 -22.93
C ASP A 378 -19.99 17.65 -22.10
N ASP A 379 -21.27 18.01 -22.19
CA ASP A 379 -22.35 17.29 -21.51
C ASP A 379 -22.56 15.88 -22.08
N LEU A 380 -22.33 15.68 -23.38
CA LEU A 380 -22.37 14.35 -24.01
C LEU A 380 -21.19 13.48 -23.56
N LEU A 381 -20.00 14.07 -23.41
CA LEU A 381 -18.83 13.38 -22.83
C LEU A 381 -19.10 12.97 -21.38
N LYS A 382 -19.63 13.88 -20.54
CA LYS A 382 -20.02 13.56 -19.15
C LYS A 382 -21.08 12.48 -19.09
N ARG A 383 -22.11 12.54 -19.95
CA ARG A 383 -23.14 11.51 -20.05
C ARG A 383 -22.54 10.15 -20.40
N TYR A 384 -21.59 10.11 -21.33
CA TYR A 384 -20.87 8.87 -21.67
C TYR A 384 -20.02 8.36 -20.50
N GLN A 385 -19.30 9.23 -19.78
CA GLN A 385 -18.56 8.84 -18.57
C GLN A 385 -19.49 8.24 -17.50
N ILE A 386 -20.65 8.85 -17.27
CA ILE A 386 -21.67 8.35 -16.34
C ILE A 386 -22.19 6.98 -16.80
N ARG A 387 -22.53 6.84 -18.08
CA ARG A 387 -23.00 5.59 -18.67
C ARG A 387 -21.97 4.47 -18.52
N GLU A 388 -20.70 4.72 -18.86
CA GLU A 388 -19.64 3.71 -18.73
C GLU A 388 -19.33 3.37 -17.27
N ALA A 389 -19.48 4.32 -16.35
CA ALA A 389 -19.35 4.07 -14.91
C ALA A 389 -20.46 3.15 -14.39
N ILE A 390 -21.70 3.37 -14.80
CA ILE A 390 -22.83 2.50 -14.45
C ILE A 390 -22.62 1.11 -15.08
N ARG A 391 -22.27 1.05 -16.36
CA ARG A 391 -22.03 -0.21 -17.07
C ARG A 391 -20.93 -1.04 -16.38
N THR A 392 -19.80 -0.40 -16.07
CA THR A 392 -18.68 -1.07 -15.37
C THR A 392 -19.06 -1.50 -13.96
N HIS A 393 -19.94 -0.76 -13.29
CA HIS A 393 -20.49 -1.15 -12.00
C HIS A 393 -21.32 -2.43 -12.11
N LEU A 394 -22.32 -2.44 -13.00
CA LEU A 394 -23.19 -3.59 -13.22
C LEU A 394 -22.42 -4.83 -13.68
N ASP A 395 -21.40 -4.66 -14.54
CA ASP A 395 -20.52 -5.75 -14.97
C ASP A 395 -19.69 -6.36 -13.84
N LYS A 396 -19.30 -5.57 -12.83
CA LYS A 396 -18.65 -6.10 -11.61
C LYS A 396 -19.68 -6.71 -10.66
N GLU A 397 -20.84 -6.08 -10.51
CA GLU A 397 -21.90 -6.57 -9.64
C GLU A 397 -22.37 -7.96 -10.09
N LEU A 398 -22.56 -8.17 -11.39
CA LEU A 398 -22.89 -9.47 -11.98
C LEU A 398 -21.88 -10.58 -11.63
N ARG A 399 -20.59 -10.23 -11.52
CA ARG A 399 -19.52 -11.20 -11.19
C ARG A 399 -19.39 -11.46 -9.69
N LEU A 400 -19.65 -10.45 -8.87
CA LEU A 400 -19.26 -10.44 -7.46
C LEU A 400 -20.44 -10.68 -6.51
N VAL A 401 -21.69 -10.49 -6.95
CA VAL A 401 -22.88 -10.64 -6.11
C VAL A 401 -23.00 -12.06 -5.52
N HIS A 402 -22.73 -13.09 -6.32
CA HIS A 402 -22.75 -14.49 -5.87
C HIS A 402 -21.66 -14.84 -4.86
N GLN A 403 -20.60 -14.03 -4.76
CA GLN A 403 -19.55 -14.16 -3.77
C GLN A 403 -19.85 -13.37 -2.48
N GLY A 404 -21.05 -12.79 -2.38
CA GLY A 404 -21.47 -11.97 -1.25
C GLY A 404 -20.78 -10.61 -1.19
N ILE A 405 -20.22 -10.13 -2.30
CA ILE A 405 -19.48 -8.85 -2.32
C ILE A 405 -20.37 -7.78 -2.95
N LYS A 406 -20.70 -6.77 -2.16
CA LYS A 406 -21.41 -5.58 -2.66
C LYS A 406 -20.46 -4.63 -3.37
N VAL A 407 -20.84 -4.12 -4.54
CA VAL A 407 -20.04 -3.18 -5.32
C VAL A 407 -20.47 -1.74 -5.00
N LEU A 408 -19.52 -0.83 -4.82
CA LEU A 408 -19.76 0.61 -4.64
C LEU A 408 -18.97 1.43 -5.67
N SER A 409 -19.58 2.51 -6.15
CA SER A 409 -18.99 3.48 -7.08
C SER A 409 -18.94 4.88 -6.48
N LEU A 410 -17.83 5.60 -6.69
CA LEU A 410 -17.64 6.97 -6.25
C LEU A 410 -17.53 7.92 -7.45
N PHE A 411 -18.34 8.97 -7.47
CA PHE A 411 -18.37 10.01 -8.50
C PHE A 411 -17.83 11.32 -7.92
N PHE A 412 -16.79 11.86 -8.55
CA PHE A 412 -16.29 13.19 -8.27
C PHE A 412 -16.89 14.20 -9.26
N ILE A 413 -17.71 15.11 -8.75
CA ILE A 413 -18.38 16.14 -9.56
C ILE A 413 -17.66 17.48 -9.43
N ASP A 414 -17.75 18.28 -10.50
CA ASP A 414 -17.18 19.61 -10.59
C ASP A 414 -17.93 20.65 -9.75
N LYS A 415 -19.26 20.54 -9.65
CA LYS A 415 -20.11 21.45 -8.86
C LYS A 415 -21.30 20.74 -8.23
N VAL A 416 -21.69 21.16 -7.02
CA VAL A 416 -22.87 20.60 -6.33
C VAL A 416 -24.16 20.85 -7.13
N GLU A 417 -24.27 22.00 -7.79
CA GLU A 417 -25.45 22.37 -8.61
C GLU A 417 -25.73 21.39 -9.75
N ASN A 418 -24.69 20.74 -10.27
CA ASN A 418 -24.83 19.75 -11.33
C ASN A 418 -25.52 18.46 -10.84
N TYR A 419 -25.60 18.24 -9.52
CA TYR A 419 -26.27 17.09 -8.93
C TYR A 419 -27.52 17.48 -8.12
N ARG A 420 -27.45 18.58 -7.34
CA ARG A 420 -28.57 19.10 -6.52
C ARG A 420 -28.73 20.61 -6.66
N ILE A 421 -29.92 21.04 -7.06
CA ILE A 421 -30.33 22.45 -7.19
C ILE A 421 -31.21 22.82 -5.99
N TYR A 422 -30.99 23.99 -5.39
CA TYR A 422 -31.82 24.51 -4.28
C TYR A 422 -32.57 25.78 -4.73
N PRO A 423 -33.79 25.65 -5.28
CA PRO A 423 -34.63 26.80 -5.59
C PRO A 423 -35.05 27.52 -4.30
N LYS A 424 -35.11 28.85 -4.34
CA LYS A 424 -35.48 29.66 -3.16
C LYS A 424 -36.86 29.25 -2.62
N GLY A 425 -36.91 28.78 -1.38
CA GLY A 425 -38.16 28.45 -0.67
C GLY A 425 -38.85 27.15 -1.10
N GLN A 426 -38.16 26.27 -1.83
CA GLN A 426 -38.68 24.96 -2.25
C GLN A 426 -37.73 23.82 -1.85
N ALA A 427 -38.22 22.59 -1.93
CA ALA A 427 -37.39 21.40 -1.82
C ALA A 427 -36.33 21.38 -2.95
N TRP A 428 -35.23 20.69 -2.70
CA TRP A 428 -34.17 20.56 -3.70
C TRP A 428 -34.66 19.78 -4.93
N GLN A 429 -34.07 20.08 -6.08
CA GLN A 429 -34.36 19.45 -7.36
C GLN A 429 -33.11 18.78 -7.92
N LYS A 430 -33.30 17.76 -8.78
CA LYS A 430 -32.20 17.03 -9.43
C LYS A 430 -31.45 17.95 -10.41
N GLY A 431 -30.13 17.98 -10.29
CA GLY A 431 -29.24 18.63 -11.26
C GLY A 431 -29.02 17.76 -12.50
N LYS A 432 -28.30 18.29 -13.50
CA LYS A 432 -28.07 17.63 -14.79
C LYS A 432 -27.46 16.22 -14.68
N TYR A 433 -26.49 16.00 -13.79
CA TYR A 433 -25.84 14.70 -13.62
C TYR A 433 -26.74 13.67 -12.93
N ALA A 434 -27.60 14.10 -11.99
CA ALA A 434 -28.57 13.19 -11.37
C ALA A 434 -29.58 12.69 -12.41
N ILE A 435 -30.07 13.58 -13.27
CA ILE A 435 -30.98 13.23 -14.36
C ILE A 435 -30.29 12.29 -15.36
N MET A 436 -29.09 12.64 -15.83
CA MET A 436 -28.32 11.79 -16.74
C MET A 436 -28.06 10.40 -16.12
N PHE A 437 -27.73 10.34 -14.83
CA PHE A 437 -27.50 9.08 -14.14
C PHE A 437 -28.75 8.20 -14.13
N GLU A 438 -29.90 8.75 -13.73
CA GLU A 438 -31.14 7.97 -13.64
C GLU A 438 -31.61 7.46 -15.00
N GLU A 439 -31.51 8.29 -16.04
CA GLU A 439 -31.82 7.89 -17.42
C GLU A 439 -30.90 6.75 -17.90
N GLU A 440 -29.58 6.90 -17.76
CA GLU A 440 -28.63 5.88 -18.21
C GLU A 440 -28.72 4.61 -17.38
N TYR A 441 -28.95 4.71 -16.07
CA TYR A 441 -29.15 3.55 -15.19
C TYR A 441 -30.40 2.77 -15.61
N ALA A 442 -31.54 3.45 -15.77
CA ALA A 442 -32.80 2.84 -16.20
C ALA A 442 -32.69 2.20 -17.60
N ASN A 443 -31.86 2.75 -18.48
CA ASN A 443 -31.60 2.18 -19.80
C ASN A 443 -30.72 0.93 -19.73
N LEU A 444 -29.66 0.94 -18.91
CA LEU A 444 -28.73 -0.17 -18.79
C LEU A 444 -29.35 -1.39 -18.10
N ILE A 445 -30.08 -1.22 -17.00
CA ILE A 445 -30.66 -2.35 -16.26
C ILE A 445 -31.69 -3.16 -17.08
N LYS A 446 -32.26 -2.58 -18.14
CA LYS A 446 -33.18 -3.26 -19.08
C LYS A 446 -32.48 -4.19 -20.06
N LEU A 447 -31.16 -4.13 -20.17
CA LEU A 447 -30.42 -5.00 -21.08
C LEU A 447 -30.51 -6.45 -20.59
N PRO A 448 -30.74 -7.44 -21.49
CA PRO A 448 -30.89 -8.85 -21.11
C PRO A 448 -29.75 -9.39 -20.24
N LYS A 449 -28.52 -8.88 -20.43
CA LYS A 449 -27.33 -9.26 -19.67
C LYS A 449 -27.48 -9.03 -18.16
N TYR A 450 -28.17 -7.97 -17.73
CA TYR A 450 -28.27 -7.60 -16.32
C TYR A 450 -29.56 -8.08 -15.66
N ARG A 451 -30.42 -8.77 -16.40
CA ARG A 451 -31.74 -9.20 -15.93
C ARG A 451 -31.65 -10.13 -14.71
N SER A 452 -30.64 -11.02 -14.70
CA SER A 452 -30.39 -11.95 -13.58
C SER A 452 -30.17 -11.24 -12.24
N LEU A 453 -29.50 -10.08 -12.26
CA LEU A 453 -29.25 -9.27 -11.05
C LEU A 453 -30.54 -8.84 -10.33
N PHE A 454 -31.64 -8.70 -11.06
CA PHE A 454 -32.88 -8.09 -10.55
C PHE A 454 -34.09 -9.03 -10.52
N GLU A 455 -34.07 -10.13 -11.30
CA GLU A 455 -35.20 -11.06 -11.42
C GLU A 455 -34.96 -12.42 -10.76
N GLU A 456 -33.73 -12.93 -10.76
CA GLU A 456 -33.42 -14.32 -10.33
C GLU A 456 -32.65 -14.36 -9.00
N ASP A 457 -31.95 -13.29 -8.63
CA ASP A 457 -31.11 -13.22 -7.44
C ASP A 457 -31.77 -12.43 -6.29
N GLN A 458 -31.84 -13.05 -5.10
CA GLN A 458 -32.39 -12.45 -3.86
C GLN A 458 -31.56 -11.28 -3.29
N TYR A 459 -30.49 -10.86 -3.96
CA TYR A 459 -29.46 -9.99 -3.39
C TYR A 459 -29.63 -8.49 -3.72
N ILE A 460 -30.42 -8.12 -4.73
CA ILE A 460 -30.59 -6.73 -5.19
C ILE A 460 -32.07 -6.41 -5.38
N SER A 461 -32.68 -5.76 -4.40
CA SER A 461 -34.12 -5.42 -4.41
C SER A 461 -34.47 -4.13 -5.16
N ASN A 462 -33.49 -3.34 -5.60
CA ASN A 462 -33.75 -1.93 -5.95
C ASN A 462 -33.78 -1.73 -7.46
N GLN A 463 -34.99 -1.71 -7.99
CA GLN A 463 -35.25 -1.39 -9.40
C GLN A 463 -35.34 0.13 -9.64
N SER A 464 -35.43 0.94 -8.57
CA SER A 464 -35.52 2.40 -8.67
C SER A 464 -34.14 3.05 -8.76
N ALA A 465 -33.93 3.86 -9.79
CA ALA A 465 -32.69 4.62 -9.96
C ALA A 465 -32.46 5.60 -8.79
N GLU A 466 -33.53 6.13 -8.18
CA GLU A 466 -33.44 7.16 -7.13
C GLU A 466 -32.85 6.61 -5.81
N GLU A 467 -32.99 5.31 -5.55
CA GLU A 467 -32.58 4.69 -4.28
C GLU A 467 -31.13 4.21 -4.29
N VAL A 468 -30.56 4.00 -5.49
CA VAL A 468 -29.22 3.44 -5.65
C VAL A 468 -28.13 4.50 -5.61
N HIS A 469 -28.48 5.80 -5.68
CA HIS A 469 -27.51 6.90 -5.66
C HIS A 469 -27.83 8.00 -4.66
N ASP A 470 -26.80 8.57 -4.04
CA ASP A 470 -26.94 9.73 -3.17
C ASP A 470 -25.63 10.55 -3.17
N GLY A 471 -25.69 11.79 -2.69
CA GLY A 471 -24.58 12.74 -2.69
C GLY A 471 -24.14 13.21 -1.31
N TYR A 472 -22.82 13.34 -1.13
CA TYR A 472 -22.16 13.94 0.03
C TYR A 472 -21.61 15.33 -0.34
N PHE A 473 -22.14 16.37 0.30
CA PHE A 473 -21.75 17.76 0.04
C PHE A 473 -21.58 18.55 1.34
N SER A 474 -20.82 19.66 1.29
CA SER A 474 -20.65 20.56 2.43
C SER A 474 -21.85 21.51 2.57
N GLN A 475 -22.29 21.86 3.79
CA GLN A 475 -23.40 22.80 3.99
C GLN A 475 -22.94 24.25 4.27
N ASP A 476 -23.83 25.20 4.02
CA ASP A 476 -23.74 26.59 4.46
C ASP A 476 -24.44 26.82 5.81
N LYS A 477 -24.36 28.05 6.33
CA LYS A 477 -24.97 28.40 7.64
C LYS A 477 -26.50 28.32 7.65
N SER A 478 -27.12 28.25 6.48
CA SER A 478 -28.57 28.16 6.28
C SER A 478 -29.03 26.71 6.04
N GLY A 479 -28.12 25.74 6.08
CA GLY A 479 -28.40 24.32 5.83
C GLY A 479 -28.37 23.91 4.35
N ASN A 480 -28.06 24.82 3.41
CA ASN A 480 -28.00 24.48 1.99
C ASN A 480 -26.63 23.89 1.63
N PHE A 481 -26.63 22.84 0.82
CA PHE A 481 -25.39 22.23 0.35
C PHE A 481 -24.71 23.10 -0.73
N LYS A 482 -23.38 23.22 -0.69
CA LYS A 482 -22.57 24.07 -1.56
C LYS A 482 -21.20 23.46 -1.87
N ASP A 483 -20.55 24.04 -2.88
CA ASP A 483 -19.18 23.72 -3.24
C ASP A 483 -18.20 23.93 -2.06
N SER A 484 -17.25 23.01 -1.96
CA SER A 484 -16.22 23.00 -0.94
C SER A 484 -15.20 24.11 -1.22
N ARG A 485 -14.98 25.03 -0.26
CA ARG A 485 -13.95 26.07 -0.38
C ARG A 485 -12.67 25.64 0.33
N VAL A 486 -11.56 25.61 -0.41
CA VAL A 486 -10.20 25.42 0.13
C VAL A 486 -9.76 26.73 0.79
N ALA A 487 -9.28 26.69 2.03
CA ALA A 487 -8.66 27.84 2.69
C ALA A 487 -7.25 28.11 2.12
N LYS A 488 -6.69 29.30 2.36
CA LYS A 488 -5.35 29.69 1.86
C LYS A 488 -4.20 28.77 2.33
N ASP A 489 -4.44 27.93 3.32
CA ASP A 489 -3.50 26.98 3.92
C ASP A 489 -3.75 25.51 3.49
N GLY A 490 -4.68 25.26 2.56
CA GLY A 490 -5.01 23.92 2.09
C GLY A 490 -6.04 23.16 2.93
N SER A 491 -6.57 23.74 4.02
CA SER A 491 -7.57 23.08 4.88
C SER A 491 -9.03 23.25 4.40
N LEU A 492 -9.87 22.23 4.61
CA LEU A 492 -11.31 22.28 4.40
C LEU A 492 -12.00 22.96 5.60
N ARG A 493 -12.72 24.08 5.37
CA ARG A 493 -13.51 24.74 6.44
C ARG A 493 -14.70 23.88 6.84
N SER A 494 -14.81 23.52 8.12
CA SER A 494 -15.96 22.83 8.70
C SER A 494 -17.19 23.74 8.81
N ASN A 495 -18.35 23.26 8.36
CA ASN A 495 -19.66 23.80 8.71
C ASN A 495 -20.52 22.64 9.27
N LYS A 496 -21.63 22.97 9.94
CA LYS A 496 -22.61 22.00 10.44
C LYS A 496 -23.23 21.26 9.26
N ASP A 497 -23.29 19.94 9.35
CA ASP A 497 -23.70 19.02 8.29
C ASP A 497 -25.07 18.38 8.65
N ASP A 498 -25.88 18.00 7.65
CA ASP A 498 -27.16 17.28 7.80
C ASP A 498 -26.98 15.95 8.53
N GLU A 499 -27.99 15.47 9.26
CA GLU A 499 -27.84 14.27 10.10
C GLU A 499 -27.90 12.93 9.32
N SER A 500 -28.84 12.68 8.41
CA SER A 500 -29.09 11.30 7.93
C SER A 500 -28.08 10.76 6.90
N ALA A 501 -27.80 11.51 5.83
CA ALA A 501 -26.84 11.08 4.80
C ALA A 501 -25.38 11.15 5.30
N PHE A 502 -25.07 12.12 6.17
CA PHE A 502 -23.79 12.20 6.86
C PHE A 502 -23.60 11.00 7.80
N GLU A 503 -24.63 10.63 8.57
CA GLU A 503 -24.55 9.47 9.45
C GLU A 503 -24.30 8.19 8.68
N LEU A 504 -25.02 7.93 7.59
CA LEU A 504 -24.80 6.73 6.80
C LEU A 504 -23.42 6.69 6.12
N ILE A 505 -23.00 7.80 5.49
CA ILE A 505 -21.76 7.85 4.70
C ILE A 505 -20.51 7.92 5.61
N MET A 506 -20.57 8.63 6.74
CA MET A 506 -19.41 8.88 7.60
C MET A 506 -19.41 8.08 8.91
N LYS A 507 -20.57 7.88 9.57
CA LYS A 507 -20.65 7.17 10.86
C LYS A 507 -20.98 5.68 10.70
N GLU A 508 -21.84 5.31 9.75
CA GLU A 508 -22.36 3.96 9.53
C GLU A 508 -21.90 3.37 8.19
N LYS A 509 -20.69 3.71 7.74
CA LYS A 509 -20.13 3.26 6.45
C LYS A 509 -20.11 1.74 6.25
N GLU A 510 -20.19 0.95 7.32
CA GLU A 510 -20.34 -0.51 7.26
C GLU A 510 -21.72 -0.95 6.75
N ARG A 511 -22.77 -0.19 7.02
CA ARG A 511 -24.11 -0.46 6.46
C ARG A 511 -24.09 -0.35 4.94
N LEU A 512 -23.23 0.50 4.37
CA LEU A 512 -23.04 0.57 2.92
C LEU A 512 -22.52 -0.74 2.33
N LEU A 513 -21.89 -1.61 3.12
CA LEU A 513 -21.41 -2.93 2.68
C LEU A 513 -22.54 -3.98 2.66
N SER A 514 -23.62 -3.76 3.41
CA SER A 514 -24.78 -4.66 3.42
C SER A 514 -25.60 -4.54 2.14
N PHE A 515 -26.07 -5.67 1.63
CA PHE A 515 -27.06 -5.72 0.56
C PHE A 515 -28.40 -5.10 0.95
N ASP A 516 -28.75 -5.05 2.24
CA ASP A 516 -29.96 -4.39 2.74
C ASP A 516 -29.99 -2.88 2.46
N THR A 517 -28.82 -2.28 2.27
CA THR A 517 -28.72 -0.85 1.96
C THR A 517 -28.76 -0.67 0.44
N PRO A 518 -29.72 0.09 -0.11
CA PRO A 518 -29.87 0.23 -1.56
C PRO A 518 -28.77 1.07 -2.22
N LEU A 519 -28.21 2.02 -1.48
CA LEU A 519 -27.17 2.93 -1.93
C LEU A 519 -25.92 2.18 -2.42
N ARG A 520 -25.50 2.49 -3.65
CA ARG A 520 -24.35 1.91 -4.36
C ARG A 520 -23.47 2.97 -5.04
N PHE A 521 -24.06 4.08 -5.45
CA PHE A 521 -23.41 5.16 -6.18
C PHE A 521 -23.35 6.42 -5.31
N ILE A 522 -22.15 6.90 -5.02
CA ILE A 522 -21.93 8.02 -4.11
C ILE A 522 -21.37 9.19 -4.92
N PHE A 523 -22.06 10.33 -4.89
CA PHE A 523 -21.61 11.56 -5.55
C PHE A 523 -20.94 12.49 -4.54
N SER A 524 -19.81 13.09 -4.90
CA SER A 524 -19.07 13.97 -4.01
C SER A 524 -18.40 15.10 -4.79
N HIS A 525 -18.56 16.34 -4.33
CA HIS A 525 -17.88 17.51 -4.93
C HIS A 525 -16.45 17.66 -4.41
N SER A 526 -16.27 17.60 -3.10
CA SER A 526 -14.94 17.45 -2.51
C SER A 526 -14.54 15.99 -2.54
N ALA A 527 -13.25 15.73 -2.47
CA ALA A 527 -12.80 14.44 -1.99
C ALA A 527 -13.46 14.21 -0.62
N LEU A 528 -14.22 13.12 -0.45
CA LEU A 528 -14.84 12.75 0.83
C LEU A 528 -13.82 13.02 1.94
N LYS A 529 -14.22 13.70 3.04
CA LYS A 529 -13.29 14.22 4.07
C LYS A 529 -12.22 13.16 4.39
N GLU A 530 -10.99 13.60 4.65
CA GLU A 530 -9.91 12.70 5.11
C GLU A 530 -10.47 11.76 6.21
N GLY A 531 -10.28 10.45 6.06
CA GLY A 531 -10.86 9.43 6.94
C GLY A 531 -12.01 8.59 6.36
N TRP A 532 -12.58 8.97 5.19
CA TRP A 532 -13.48 8.08 4.45
C TRP A 532 -12.71 7.15 3.52
N ASP A 533 -12.84 5.85 3.77
CA ASP A 533 -12.20 4.78 3.01
C ASP A 533 -13.09 3.54 3.18
N ASN A 534 -13.56 2.98 2.06
CA ASN A 534 -14.47 1.84 2.04
C ASN A 534 -13.88 0.71 1.16
N PRO A 535 -13.74 -0.52 1.71
CA PRO A 535 -13.12 -1.64 1.01
C PRO A 535 -13.84 -2.06 -0.27
N ASN A 536 -15.12 -1.76 -0.41
CA ASN A 536 -15.95 -2.23 -1.52
C ASN A 536 -16.16 -1.16 -2.61
N VAL A 537 -15.39 -0.07 -2.58
CA VAL A 537 -15.32 0.86 -3.71
C VAL A 537 -14.49 0.24 -4.82
N PHE A 538 -15.12 -0.04 -5.96
CA PHE A 538 -14.49 -0.65 -7.13
C PHE A 538 -14.39 0.28 -8.34
N GLN A 539 -15.08 1.42 -8.32
CA GLN A 539 -15.06 2.40 -9.39
C GLN A 539 -14.93 3.82 -8.83
N ILE A 540 -14.08 4.61 -9.48
CA ILE A 540 -13.96 6.05 -9.27
C ILE A 540 -14.15 6.75 -10.61
N CYS A 541 -15.23 7.50 -10.75
CA CYS A 541 -15.52 8.31 -11.92
C CYS A 541 -15.19 9.78 -11.64
N THR A 542 -14.30 10.38 -12.42
CA THR A 542 -13.98 11.80 -12.30
C THR A 542 -14.64 12.60 -13.40
N LEU A 543 -15.68 13.37 -13.03
CA LEU A 543 -16.37 14.32 -13.90
C LEU A 543 -15.77 15.74 -13.81
N VAL A 544 -14.66 15.94 -13.11
CA VAL A 544 -14.03 17.25 -12.86
C VAL A 544 -13.18 17.74 -14.04
N GLU A 545 -13.24 19.03 -14.36
CA GLU A 545 -12.39 19.70 -15.35
C GLU A 545 -11.09 20.22 -14.71
N THR A 546 -10.05 19.37 -14.69
CA THR A 546 -8.58 19.64 -14.64
C THR A 546 -7.96 20.64 -13.65
N LYS A 547 -8.71 21.52 -12.96
CA LYS A 547 -8.25 22.38 -11.86
C LYS A 547 -8.74 21.84 -10.53
N ASP A 548 -8.40 20.58 -10.30
CA ASP A 548 -8.77 19.89 -9.09
C ASP A 548 -7.93 20.38 -7.90
N PRO A 549 -8.54 20.75 -6.76
CA PRO A 549 -7.79 20.99 -5.54
C PRO A 549 -7.12 19.72 -4.96
N PHE A 550 -7.52 18.52 -5.39
CA PHE A 550 -6.98 17.24 -4.91
C PHE A 550 -6.12 16.54 -5.96
N THR A 551 -5.11 15.78 -5.51
CA THR A 551 -4.27 14.95 -6.38
C THR A 551 -4.99 13.65 -6.77
N LYS A 552 -4.66 13.08 -7.93
CA LYS A 552 -5.23 11.80 -8.41
C LYS A 552 -4.97 10.69 -7.40
N ARG A 553 -3.78 10.67 -6.79
CA ARG A 553 -3.41 9.72 -5.74
C ARG A 553 -4.39 9.73 -4.56
N GLN A 554 -4.74 10.91 -4.06
CA GLN A 554 -5.68 11.02 -2.95
C GLN A 554 -7.07 10.48 -3.33
N LYS A 555 -7.54 10.76 -4.55
CA LYS A 555 -8.82 10.23 -5.04
C LYS A 555 -8.84 8.71 -5.06
N ILE A 556 -7.83 8.09 -5.67
CA ILE A 556 -7.76 6.62 -5.77
C ILE A 556 -7.58 5.94 -4.41
N GLY A 557 -6.88 6.57 -3.46
CA GLY A 557 -6.65 6.04 -2.12
C GLY A 557 -7.92 5.69 -1.34
N ARG A 558 -9.08 6.23 -1.75
CA ARG A 558 -10.41 5.92 -1.18
C ARG A 558 -11.01 4.59 -1.62
N GLY A 559 -10.40 3.95 -2.63
CA GLY A 559 -10.84 2.66 -3.18
C GLY A 559 -9.74 1.60 -3.23
N LEU A 560 -8.53 1.87 -2.71
CA LEU A 560 -7.39 0.94 -2.79
C LEU A 560 -7.48 -0.23 -1.79
N ARG A 561 -8.30 -0.15 -0.74
CA ARG A 561 -8.46 -1.27 0.21
C ARG A 561 -9.00 -2.52 -0.48
N LEU A 562 -8.51 -3.68 -0.08
CA LEU A 562 -9.10 -4.98 -0.47
C LEU A 562 -10.55 -5.09 0.01
N SER A 563 -11.40 -5.68 -0.82
CA SER A 563 -12.84 -5.84 -0.60
C SER A 563 -13.20 -6.85 0.48
N VAL A 564 -14.42 -6.78 0.98
CA VAL A 564 -15.00 -7.70 1.97
C VAL A 564 -16.34 -8.28 1.48
N ASN A 565 -16.61 -9.54 1.82
CA ASN A 565 -17.89 -10.20 1.55
C ASN A 565 -18.90 -9.97 2.71
N GLN A 566 -20.15 -10.43 2.58
CA GLN A 566 -21.20 -10.27 3.62
C GLN A 566 -20.85 -10.90 4.98
N ASP A 567 -19.95 -11.90 5.01
CA ASP A 567 -19.45 -12.51 6.24
C ASP A 567 -18.36 -11.68 6.95
N GLY A 568 -18.00 -10.53 6.37
CA GLY A 568 -16.95 -9.66 6.88
C GLY A 568 -15.53 -10.15 6.58
N GLN A 569 -15.38 -11.18 5.73
CA GLN A 569 -14.07 -11.71 5.35
C GLN A 569 -13.48 -10.90 4.21
N ARG A 570 -12.20 -10.55 4.38
CA ARG A 570 -11.42 -9.86 3.35
C ARG A 570 -11.09 -10.81 2.21
N GLN A 571 -11.26 -10.31 1.00
CA GLN A 571 -10.97 -11.04 -0.22
C GLN A 571 -9.57 -10.68 -0.70
N TYR A 572 -8.70 -11.66 -0.87
CA TYR A 572 -7.31 -11.47 -1.29
C TYR A 572 -7.08 -11.79 -2.77
N ASP A 573 -8.11 -12.30 -3.47
CA ASP A 573 -8.02 -12.57 -4.89
C ASP A 573 -7.83 -11.25 -5.68
N GLU A 574 -6.76 -11.19 -6.45
CA GLU A 574 -6.42 -10.03 -7.28
C GLU A 574 -7.41 -9.81 -8.43
N ASN A 575 -8.07 -10.87 -8.91
CA ASN A 575 -9.05 -10.78 -9.99
C ASN A 575 -10.33 -10.09 -9.52
N ILE A 576 -10.66 -10.22 -8.23
CA ILE A 576 -11.73 -9.47 -7.56
C ILE A 576 -11.29 -8.02 -7.35
N ASN A 577 -10.10 -7.84 -6.78
CA ASN A 577 -9.62 -6.55 -6.27
C ASN A 577 -9.00 -5.66 -7.36
N VAL A 578 -9.84 -5.19 -8.28
CA VAL A 578 -9.48 -4.22 -9.32
C VAL A 578 -10.30 -2.94 -9.15
N LEU A 579 -9.64 -1.79 -9.03
CA LEU A 579 -10.23 -0.45 -8.97
C LEU A 579 -10.23 0.17 -10.37
N THR A 580 -11.41 0.44 -10.93
CA THR A 580 -11.58 1.13 -12.21
C THR A 580 -11.61 2.63 -12.02
N VAL A 581 -10.69 3.35 -12.65
CA VAL A 581 -10.70 4.81 -12.72
C VAL A 581 -11.21 5.24 -14.09
N ILE A 582 -12.31 5.98 -14.11
CA ILE A 582 -12.93 6.49 -15.33
C ILE A 582 -12.56 7.96 -15.44
N ALA A 583 -11.68 8.26 -16.40
CA ALA A 583 -11.05 9.57 -16.54
C ALA A 583 -11.32 10.16 -17.93
N ASN A 584 -11.31 11.49 -18.00
CA ASN A 584 -11.41 12.29 -19.21
C ASN A 584 -10.04 12.65 -19.80
N GLU A 585 -9.04 11.80 -19.55
CA GLU A 585 -7.68 11.94 -20.07
C GLU A 585 -7.17 10.59 -20.58
N SER A 586 -6.09 10.62 -21.38
CA SER A 586 -5.53 9.38 -21.92
C SER A 586 -4.90 8.53 -20.82
N TYR A 587 -4.90 7.21 -21.00
CA TYR A 587 -4.29 6.27 -20.06
C TYR A 587 -2.83 6.63 -19.76
N GLN A 588 -2.06 7.01 -20.78
CA GLN A 588 -0.66 7.41 -20.64
C GLN A 588 -0.53 8.68 -19.78
N GLN A 589 -1.35 9.71 -20.02
CA GLN A 589 -1.35 10.94 -19.24
C GLN A 589 -1.75 10.68 -17.78
N PHE A 590 -2.77 9.85 -17.56
CA PHE A 590 -3.19 9.46 -16.22
C PHE A 590 -2.04 8.76 -15.48
N ALA A 591 -1.43 7.75 -16.12
CA ALA A 591 -0.36 6.95 -15.52
C ALA A 591 0.89 7.78 -15.20
N GLU A 592 1.33 8.65 -16.12
CA GLU A 592 2.47 9.53 -15.90
C GLU A 592 2.21 10.55 -14.80
N SER A 593 1.03 11.16 -14.79
CA SER A 593 0.63 12.12 -13.76
C SER A 593 0.54 11.47 -12.39
N LEU A 594 -0.05 10.28 -12.29
CA LEU A 594 -0.15 9.55 -11.02
C LEU A 594 1.24 9.16 -10.51
N GLN A 595 2.12 8.66 -11.38
CA GLN A 595 3.51 8.34 -11.00
C GLN A 595 4.24 9.58 -10.47
N LYS A 596 4.12 10.71 -11.16
CA LYS A 596 4.74 11.97 -10.73
C LYS A 596 4.19 12.46 -9.39
N GLU A 597 2.89 12.34 -9.16
CA GLU A 597 2.29 12.66 -7.86
C GLU A 597 2.83 11.74 -6.75
N MET A 598 2.96 10.43 -7.03
CA MET A 598 3.56 9.48 -6.08
C MET A 598 5.01 9.83 -5.75
N GLU A 599 5.80 10.25 -6.75
CA GLU A 599 7.19 10.65 -6.52
C GLU A 599 7.30 11.86 -5.59
N VAL A 600 6.44 12.86 -5.82
CA VAL A 600 6.42 14.10 -5.03
C VAL A 600 5.87 13.85 -3.62
N GLU A 601 4.80 13.07 -3.48
CA GLU A 601 4.08 12.94 -2.22
C GLU A 601 4.60 11.81 -1.32
N ALA A 602 4.99 10.65 -1.86
CA ALA A 602 5.56 9.54 -1.05
C ALA A 602 7.08 9.54 -1.01
N GLY A 603 7.75 10.42 -1.76
CA GLY A 603 9.21 10.36 -1.89
C GLY A 603 9.70 9.04 -2.52
N VAL A 604 8.81 8.30 -3.19
CA VAL A 604 9.19 7.18 -4.07
C VAL A 604 9.99 7.77 -5.21
N LYS A 605 11.15 7.21 -5.52
CA LYS A 605 11.94 7.70 -6.66
C LYS A 605 12.04 6.60 -7.70
N PHE A 606 11.18 6.65 -8.71
CA PHE A 606 11.21 5.66 -9.79
C PHE A 606 12.45 5.84 -10.65
N GLY A 607 13.19 4.75 -10.85
CA GLY A 607 14.46 4.76 -11.55
C GLY A 607 15.51 5.63 -10.85
N TYR A 608 15.51 5.66 -9.51
CA TYR A 608 16.63 6.17 -8.74
C TYR A 608 17.14 5.10 -7.79
N LEU A 609 18.46 5.08 -7.63
CA LEU A 609 19.15 4.27 -6.64
C LEU A 609 19.83 5.21 -5.65
N GLU A 610 19.97 4.76 -4.41
CA GLU A 610 20.67 5.47 -3.34
C GLU A 610 21.88 4.63 -2.90
N GLU A 611 22.82 5.24 -2.17
CA GLU A 611 24.06 4.55 -1.77
C GLU A 611 23.81 3.27 -0.98
N GLN A 612 22.70 3.20 -0.24
CA GLN A 612 22.29 2.04 0.55
C GLN A 612 21.42 1.03 -0.20
N SER A 613 21.03 1.29 -1.46
CA SER A 613 20.08 0.43 -2.21
C SER A 613 20.55 -1.02 -2.34
N PHE A 614 21.85 -1.27 -2.29
CA PHE A 614 22.44 -2.61 -2.41
C PHE A 614 22.82 -3.21 -1.06
N SER A 615 22.66 -2.48 0.06
CA SER A 615 23.17 -2.91 1.37
C SER A 615 22.59 -4.23 1.88
N THR A 616 21.44 -4.62 1.33
CA THR A 616 20.67 -5.82 1.63
C THR A 616 21.12 -7.06 0.87
N ILE A 617 22.00 -6.88 -0.13
CA ILE A 617 22.60 -8.00 -0.85
C ILE A 617 23.44 -8.78 0.14
N THR A 618 23.16 -10.07 0.26
CA THR A 618 23.87 -10.96 1.17
C THR A 618 25.02 -11.66 0.46
N LEU A 619 26.14 -11.75 1.15
CA LEU A 619 27.22 -12.66 0.81
C LEU A 619 27.14 -13.82 1.79
N THR A 620 26.94 -15.03 1.27
CA THR A 620 26.98 -16.23 2.10
C THR A 620 28.42 -16.50 2.53
N ASP A 621 28.67 -16.51 3.83
CA ASP A 621 29.93 -16.99 4.38
C ASP A 621 30.02 -18.52 4.20
N GLU A 622 31.02 -18.99 3.46
CA GLU A 622 31.19 -20.41 3.12
C GLU A 622 31.40 -21.32 4.35
N VAL A 623 31.75 -20.76 5.51
CA VAL A 623 32.10 -21.51 6.73
C VAL A 623 30.93 -21.57 7.72
N THR A 624 30.25 -20.44 7.93
CA THR A 624 29.09 -20.37 8.84
C THR A 624 27.78 -20.64 8.13
N GLY A 625 27.73 -20.50 6.80
CA GLY A 625 26.51 -20.51 5.99
C GLY A 625 25.60 -19.33 6.30
N GLU A 626 26.16 -18.23 6.81
CA GLU A 626 25.42 -17.04 7.22
C GLU A 626 25.45 -16.01 6.10
N ALA A 627 24.26 -15.58 5.69
CA ALA A 627 24.04 -14.45 4.81
C ALA A 627 24.52 -13.18 5.53
N LYS A 628 25.74 -12.72 5.23
CA LYS A 628 26.20 -11.44 5.74
C LYS A 628 25.85 -10.39 4.71
N GLU A 629 24.93 -9.50 5.06
CA GLU A 629 24.68 -8.28 4.30
C GLU A 629 26.01 -7.58 3.98
N ILE A 630 26.19 -7.20 2.72
CA ILE A 630 27.38 -6.48 2.28
C ILE A 630 27.52 -5.14 3.03
N GLY A 631 26.40 -4.62 3.56
CA GLY A 631 26.35 -3.45 4.40
C GLY A 631 26.52 -2.15 3.61
N TYR A 632 26.39 -1.03 4.32
CA TYR A 632 26.41 0.31 3.70
C TYR A 632 27.70 0.59 2.93
N GLU A 633 28.86 0.26 3.50
CA GLU A 633 30.16 0.59 2.88
C GLU A 633 30.36 -0.10 1.53
N TYR A 634 29.92 -1.35 1.40
CA TYR A 634 30.04 -2.10 0.16
C TYR A 634 28.96 -1.68 -0.84
N SER A 635 27.75 -1.41 -0.37
CA SER A 635 26.67 -0.82 -1.18
C SER A 635 27.07 0.53 -1.79
N ALA A 636 27.72 1.40 -1.01
CA ALA A 636 28.22 2.68 -1.49
C ALA A 636 29.28 2.51 -2.60
N LYS A 637 30.09 1.44 -2.57
CA LYS A 637 31.04 1.13 -3.66
C LYS A 637 30.32 0.70 -4.94
N VAL A 638 29.30 -0.16 -4.82
CA VAL A 638 28.44 -0.55 -5.97
C VAL A 638 27.80 0.69 -6.59
N TYR A 639 27.22 1.55 -5.75
CA TYR A 639 26.63 2.82 -6.20
C TYR A 639 27.65 3.72 -6.91
N ALA A 640 28.85 3.88 -6.34
CA ALA A 640 29.92 4.67 -6.95
C ALA A 640 30.38 4.12 -8.31
N PHE A 641 30.42 2.79 -8.47
CA PHE A 641 30.68 2.14 -9.74
C PHE A 641 29.61 2.50 -10.78
N LEU A 642 28.33 2.40 -10.43
CA LEU A 642 27.23 2.70 -11.35
C LEU A 642 27.22 4.18 -11.79
N VAL A 643 27.57 5.11 -10.90
CA VAL A 643 27.75 6.53 -11.24
C VAL A 643 28.95 6.73 -12.18
N LYS A 644 30.08 6.05 -11.91
CA LYS A 644 31.31 6.16 -12.72
C LYS A 644 31.09 5.69 -14.16
N GLU A 645 30.37 4.59 -14.36
CA GLU A 645 30.05 4.03 -15.68
C GLU A 645 28.93 4.77 -16.42
N LYS A 646 28.40 5.86 -15.82
CA LYS A 646 27.27 6.64 -16.33
C LYS A 646 26.00 5.79 -16.50
N TYR A 647 25.85 4.77 -15.67
CA TYR A 647 24.58 4.07 -15.50
C TYR A 647 23.64 4.85 -14.60
N LEU A 648 24.20 5.63 -13.66
CA LEU A 648 23.50 6.60 -12.83
C LEU A 648 24.03 8.01 -13.06
N ASP A 649 23.17 9.03 -12.91
CA ASP A 649 23.60 10.42 -12.77
C ASP A 649 24.18 10.70 -11.37
N LYS A 650 24.71 11.92 -11.15
CA LYS A 650 25.29 12.33 -9.85
C LYS A 650 24.29 12.33 -8.68
N LYS A 651 22.99 12.26 -8.97
CA LYS A 651 21.89 12.23 -8.00
C LYS A 651 21.28 10.83 -7.85
N GLY A 652 21.85 9.83 -8.51
CA GLY A 652 21.40 8.44 -8.44
C GLY A 652 20.30 8.08 -9.44
N LYS A 653 19.98 8.95 -10.41
CA LYS A 653 18.97 8.66 -11.45
C LYS A 653 19.50 7.65 -12.44
N VAL A 654 18.73 6.60 -12.72
CA VAL A 654 18.98 5.60 -13.75
C VAL A 654 18.91 6.24 -15.13
N GLU A 655 20.04 6.20 -15.83
CA GLU A 655 20.19 6.67 -17.21
C GLU A 655 19.66 5.65 -18.22
N ASN A 656 19.29 6.10 -19.42
CA ASN A 656 18.80 5.22 -20.49
C ASN A 656 19.80 4.12 -20.84
N LYS A 657 21.10 4.42 -20.76
CA LYS A 657 22.18 3.45 -20.97
C LYS A 657 22.01 2.20 -20.11
N LEU A 658 21.66 2.35 -18.83
CA LEU A 658 21.47 1.20 -17.93
C LEU A 658 20.23 0.38 -18.31
N LYS A 659 19.15 1.05 -18.73
CA LYS A 659 17.91 0.39 -19.17
C LYS A 659 18.14 -0.44 -20.44
N GLU A 660 18.87 0.11 -21.40
CA GLU A 660 19.21 -0.56 -22.66
C GLU A 660 20.08 -1.79 -22.42
N VAL A 661 21.10 -1.65 -21.57
CA VAL A 661 22.05 -2.73 -21.25
C VAL A 661 21.37 -3.86 -20.47
N ILE A 662 20.45 -3.54 -19.55
CA ILE A 662 19.64 -4.54 -18.85
C ILE A 662 18.67 -5.24 -19.79
N ALA A 663 18.02 -4.51 -20.71
CA ALA A 663 17.11 -5.10 -21.69
C ALA A 663 17.82 -6.03 -22.69
N ALA A 664 19.09 -5.76 -22.98
CA ALA A 664 19.92 -6.55 -23.88
C ALA A 664 20.71 -7.67 -23.18
N ASP A 665 20.48 -7.90 -21.87
CA ASP A 665 21.21 -8.88 -21.04
C ASP A 665 22.74 -8.71 -21.09
N ALA A 666 23.19 -7.46 -21.25
CA ALA A 666 24.60 -7.08 -21.43
C ALA A 666 25.19 -6.36 -20.21
N PHE A 667 24.48 -6.34 -19.07
CA PHE A 667 24.95 -5.69 -17.86
C PHE A 667 26.11 -6.46 -17.26
N ASP A 668 27.11 -5.75 -16.74
CA ASP A 668 28.27 -6.39 -16.13
C ASP A 668 28.86 -5.53 -15.00
N VAL A 669 29.57 -6.20 -14.09
CA VAL A 669 30.13 -5.59 -12.88
C VAL A 669 31.61 -5.98 -12.72
N PRO A 670 32.43 -5.14 -12.05
CA PRO A 670 33.81 -5.46 -11.68
C PRO A 670 33.93 -6.83 -11.00
N GLU A 671 35.10 -7.47 -11.12
CA GLU A 671 35.39 -8.79 -10.52
C GLU A 671 35.07 -8.84 -9.01
N GLU A 672 35.23 -7.73 -8.29
CA GLU A 672 34.86 -7.64 -6.88
C GLU A 672 33.37 -7.87 -6.61
N PHE A 673 32.47 -7.54 -7.55
CA PHE A 673 31.02 -7.67 -7.39
C PHE A 673 30.42 -8.84 -8.17
N LYS A 674 31.24 -9.63 -8.86
CA LYS A 674 30.76 -10.68 -9.78
C LYS A 674 29.90 -11.74 -9.10
N ALA A 675 30.22 -12.06 -7.84
CA ALA A 675 29.47 -13.00 -7.02
C ALA A 675 28.03 -12.53 -6.70
N ILE A 676 27.78 -11.22 -6.77
CA ILE A 676 26.49 -10.60 -6.44
C ILE A 676 25.87 -9.87 -7.64
N LYS A 677 26.37 -10.12 -8.86
CA LYS A 677 25.94 -9.43 -10.09
C LYS A 677 24.44 -9.54 -10.31
N GLU A 678 23.91 -10.75 -10.21
CA GLU A 678 22.48 -11.01 -10.42
C GLU A 678 21.62 -10.26 -9.39
N ASP A 679 22.06 -10.20 -8.14
CA ASP A 679 21.37 -9.47 -7.08
C ASP A 679 21.40 -7.96 -7.31
N ILE A 680 22.54 -7.41 -7.77
CA ILE A 680 22.65 -6.00 -8.18
C ILE A 680 21.67 -5.69 -9.32
N GLU A 681 21.62 -6.54 -10.35
CA GLU A 681 20.67 -6.39 -11.44
C GLU A 681 19.22 -6.40 -10.96
N GLN A 682 18.87 -7.24 -9.99
CA GLN A 682 17.52 -7.27 -9.43
C GLN A 682 17.18 -5.99 -8.67
N VAL A 683 18.10 -5.46 -7.87
CA VAL A 683 17.92 -4.17 -7.19
C VAL A 683 17.74 -3.05 -8.23
N ILE A 684 18.46 -3.09 -9.34
CA ILE A 684 18.28 -2.12 -10.43
C ILE A 684 16.91 -2.31 -11.12
N LYS A 685 16.57 -3.54 -11.53
CA LYS A 685 15.30 -3.86 -12.19
C LYS A 685 14.10 -3.44 -11.34
N SER A 686 14.12 -3.74 -10.03
CA SER A 686 13.09 -3.33 -9.07
C SER A 686 13.00 -1.81 -8.92
N SER A 687 14.13 -1.09 -8.81
CA SER A 687 14.10 0.39 -8.72
C SER A 687 13.51 1.07 -9.96
N ILE A 688 13.56 0.44 -11.14
CA ILE A 688 13.00 0.97 -12.40
C ILE A 688 11.51 0.61 -12.54
N LYS A 689 11.01 -0.40 -11.82
CA LYS A 689 9.61 -0.83 -11.92
C LYS A 689 8.68 0.31 -11.53
N LYS A 690 7.69 0.54 -12.38
CA LYS A 690 6.60 1.48 -12.14
C LYS A 690 5.40 0.74 -11.57
N LEU A 691 4.52 1.45 -10.86
CA LEU A 691 3.22 0.90 -10.46
C LEU A 691 2.48 0.38 -11.70
N PRO A 692 2.02 -0.89 -11.74
CA PRO A 692 1.30 -1.43 -12.89
C PRO A 692 -0.10 -0.83 -12.93
N ILE A 693 -0.29 0.11 -13.85
CA ILE A 693 -1.60 0.69 -14.16
C ILE A 693 -2.05 0.03 -15.45
N PHE A 694 -3.23 -0.58 -15.43
CA PHE A 694 -3.75 -1.30 -16.59
C PHE A 694 -4.66 -0.41 -17.42
N ASN A 695 -4.65 -0.59 -18.73
CA ASN A 695 -5.61 0.05 -19.61
C ASN A 695 -6.81 -0.87 -19.78
N LYS A 696 -8.01 -0.40 -19.39
CA LYS A 696 -9.25 -1.17 -19.49
C LYS A 696 -9.54 -1.64 -20.91
N LYS A 697 -9.15 -0.86 -21.93
CA LYS A 697 -9.35 -1.22 -23.34
C LYS A 697 -8.53 -2.44 -23.78
N ASP A 698 -7.45 -2.78 -23.07
CA ASP A 698 -6.61 -3.95 -23.34
C ASP A 698 -7.06 -5.19 -22.53
N GLU A 699 -8.15 -5.10 -21.77
CA GLU A 699 -8.72 -6.21 -21.00
C GLU A 699 -9.18 -7.35 -21.90
N VAL A 700 -8.80 -8.56 -21.53
CA VAL A 700 -9.25 -9.81 -22.15
C VAL A 700 -9.78 -10.75 -21.07
N THR A 701 -10.90 -11.40 -21.40
CA THR A 701 -11.43 -12.49 -20.58
C THR A 701 -10.70 -13.77 -20.94
N ILE A 702 -10.05 -14.35 -19.94
CA ILE A 702 -9.45 -15.68 -20.03
C ILE A 702 -10.60 -16.68 -19.90
N LYS A 703 -10.94 -17.32 -21.01
CA LYS A 703 -12.01 -18.30 -21.12
C LYS A 703 -11.41 -19.70 -21.19
N LEU A 704 -12.02 -20.60 -20.42
CA LEU A 704 -11.73 -22.01 -20.47
C LEU A 704 -12.20 -22.59 -21.82
N ASN A 705 -11.29 -23.25 -22.54
CA ASN A 705 -11.62 -24.11 -23.67
C ASN A 705 -12.04 -25.49 -23.14
N LYS A 706 -13.35 -25.73 -23.09
CA LYS A 706 -13.93 -27.00 -22.63
C LYS A 706 -13.57 -28.17 -23.54
N GLU A 707 -13.32 -27.94 -24.83
CA GLU A 707 -12.95 -29.00 -25.76
C GLU A 707 -11.58 -29.59 -25.40
N ILE A 708 -10.60 -28.75 -25.07
CA ILE A 708 -9.29 -29.21 -24.60
C ILE A 708 -9.38 -29.81 -23.20
N LEU A 709 -10.13 -29.20 -22.28
CA LEU A 709 -10.26 -29.73 -20.92
C LEU A 709 -10.81 -31.17 -20.92
N LEU A 710 -11.67 -31.49 -21.89
CA LEU A 710 -12.27 -32.80 -22.08
C LEU A 710 -11.52 -33.69 -23.09
N SER A 711 -10.34 -33.28 -23.56
CA SER A 711 -9.55 -34.05 -24.52
C SER A 711 -8.77 -35.18 -23.86
N ASP A 712 -8.50 -36.25 -24.61
CA ASP A 712 -7.75 -37.40 -24.14
C ASP A 712 -6.32 -36.99 -23.72
N GLU A 713 -5.71 -36.04 -24.42
CA GLU A 713 -4.37 -35.52 -24.12
C GLU A 713 -4.33 -34.81 -22.77
N PHE A 714 -5.35 -33.99 -22.47
CA PHE A 714 -5.44 -33.33 -21.17
C PHE A 714 -5.72 -34.33 -20.05
N GLU A 715 -6.62 -35.31 -20.27
CA GLU A 715 -6.90 -36.36 -19.30
C GLU A 715 -5.63 -37.16 -18.97
N GLN A 716 -4.83 -37.53 -19.97
CA GLN A 716 -3.55 -38.21 -19.76
C GLN A 716 -2.57 -37.38 -18.94
N LEU A 717 -2.42 -36.08 -19.24
CA LEU A 717 -1.55 -35.18 -18.48
C LEU A 717 -2.04 -35.03 -17.05
N TRP A 718 -3.34 -34.78 -16.88
CA TRP A 718 -3.95 -34.55 -15.57
C TRP A 718 -3.84 -35.80 -14.68
N ASP A 719 -4.02 -36.98 -15.24
CA ASP A 719 -3.92 -38.25 -14.54
C ASP A 719 -2.53 -38.53 -13.99
N GLN A 720 -1.47 -37.98 -14.60
CA GLN A 720 -0.13 -38.11 -14.04
C GLN A 720 0.08 -37.24 -12.79
N ILE A 721 -0.60 -36.10 -12.69
CA ILE A 721 -0.30 -35.05 -11.68
C ILE A 721 -1.39 -34.84 -10.61
N LYS A 722 -2.64 -35.28 -10.84
CA LYS A 722 -3.81 -34.91 -10.01
C LYS A 722 -3.82 -35.45 -8.58
N TYR A 723 -3.01 -36.45 -8.26
CA TYR A 723 -3.12 -37.19 -6.99
C TYR A 723 -2.48 -36.44 -5.81
N LYS A 724 -3.14 -36.51 -4.65
CA LYS A 724 -2.63 -35.90 -3.43
C LYS A 724 -1.68 -36.84 -2.69
N THR A 725 -0.63 -36.27 -2.12
CA THR A 725 0.27 -36.98 -1.22
C THR A 725 0.18 -36.41 0.19
N THR A 726 0.50 -37.23 1.17
CA THR A 726 0.78 -36.80 2.53
C THR A 726 2.29 -36.93 2.75
N TYR A 727 2.81 -36.24 3.77
CA TYR A 727 4.23 -36.33 4.10
C TYR A 727 4.44 -36.79 5.54
N SER A 728 5.54 -37.53 5.73
CA SER A 728 6.13 -37.79 7.04
C SER A 728 7.53 -37.20 7.07
N VAL A 729 7.97 -36.76 8.25
CA VAL A 729 9.31 -36.20 8.45
C VAL A 729 10.05 -37.09 9.43
N ASP A 730 11.12 -37.73 8.95
CA ASP A 730 12.04 -38.48 9.80
C ASP A 730 13.11 -37.54 10.37
N LEU A 731 13.13 -37.38 11.69
CA LEU A 731 14.05 -36.49 12.39
C LEU A 731 14.92 -37.30 13.34
N ASP A 732 16.14 -37.59 12.92
CA ASP A 732 17.14 -38.17 13.82
C ASP A 732 17.65 -37.11 14.81
N SER A 733 17.33 -37.33 16.07
CA SER A 733 17.72 -36.44 17.16
C SER A 733 19.24 -36.41 17.37
N ASP A 734 19.97 -37.47 17.08
CA ASP A 734 21.42 -37.50 17.32
C ASP A 734 22.17 -36.78 16.20
N THR A 735 21.72 -36.95 14.95
CA THR A 735 22.20 -36.12 13.82
C THR A 735 21.92 -34.63 14.05
N LEU A 736 20.74 -34.24 14.56
CA LEU A 736 20.44 -32.84 14.89
C LEU A 736 21.40 -32.29 15.96
N LYS A 737 21.65 -33.06 17.03
CA LYS A 737 22.58 -32.66 18.08
C LYS A 737 23.99 -32.46 17.53
N GLY A 738 24.48 -33.40 16.72
CA GLY A 738 25.80 -33.34 16.09
C GLY A 738 25.97 -32.07 15.23
N ARG A 739 25.04 -31.83 14.29
CA ARG A 739 25.06 -30.64 13.44
C ARG A 739 25.03 -29.34 14.24
N CYS A 740 24.18 -29.27 15.28
CA CYS A 740 24.12 -28.10 16.17
C CYS A 740 25.42 -27.89 16.96
N ILE A 741 26.02 -28.95 17.50
CA ILE A 741 27.28 -28.87 18.25
C ILE A 741 28.41 -28.34 17.36
N ASP A 742 28.56 -28.91 16.16
CA ASP A 742 29.61 -28.52 15.21
C ASP A 742 29.44 -27.06 14.77
N ALA A 743 28.20 -26.61 14.55
CA ALA A 743 27.91 -25.23 14.19
C ALA A 743 28.19 -24.25 15.35
N ILE A 744 27.80 -24.58 16.59
CA ILE A 744 28.05 -23.72 17.77
C ILE A 744 29.56 -23.62 18.07
N GLN A 745 30.33 -24.67 17.84
CA GLN A 745 31.79 -24.65 18.06
C GLN A 745 32.50 -23.63 17.16
N LYS A 746 31.98 -23.39 15.95
CA LYS A 746 32.53 -22.45 14.96
C LYS A 746 32.17 -20.97 15.22
N LEU A 747 31.42 -20.64 16.27
CA LEU A 747 31.05 -19.25 16.58
C LEU A 747 32.27 -18.37 16.87
N ASP A 748 32.23 -17.11 16.45
CA ASP A 748 33.24 -16.12 16.86
C ASP A 748 33.24 -15.88 18.38
N ALA A 749 34.34 -15.33 18.90
CA ALA A 749 34.47 -15.04 20.32
C ALA A 749 33.63 -13.81 20.75
N PHE A 750 32.77 -13.98 21.74
CA PHE A 750 31.96 -12.90 22.30
C PHE A 750 32.83 -11.91 23.09
N LYS A 751 32.73 -10.61 22.76
CA LYS A 751 33.41 -9.52 23.47
C LYS A 751 32.62 -9.13 24.73
N ALA A 752 33.31 -8.89 25.84
CA ALA A 752 32.70 -8.36 27.05
C ALA A 752 32.21 -6.91 26.83
N ARG A 753 31.03 -6.57 27.35
CA ARG A 753 30.45 -5.21 27.28
C ARG A 753 31.36 -4.25 28.07
N LYS A 754 31.80 -3.15 27.46
CA LYS A 754 32.64 -2.12 28.12
C LYS A 754 31.77 -0.91 28.45
N ILE A 755 31.77 -0.48 29.71
CA ILE A 755 31.16 0.78 30.12
C ILE A 755 32.17 1.90 29.85
N LYS A 756 31.74 2.98 29.21
CA LYS A 756 32.57 4.15 28.90
C LYS A 756 32.31 5.21 29.97
N ARG A 757 33.35 5.61 30.72
CA ARG A 757 33.30 6.72 31.67
C ARG A 757 34.13 7.88 31.11
N GLU A 758 33.51 9.00 30.81
CA GLU A 758 34.19 10.25 30.44
C GLU A 758 34.14 11.21 31.62
N ASN A 759 35.30 11.49 32.23
CA ASN A 759 35.43 12.55 33.22
C ASN A 759 35.99 13.79 32.53
N ALA A 760 35.20 14.86 32.45
CA ALA A 760 35.66 16.17 32.00
C ALA A 760 36.07 17.01 33.23
N LEU A 761 37.35 17.31 33.38
CA LEU A 761 37.85 18.28 34.35
C LEU A 761 37.77 19.67 33.72
N LEU A 762 36.78 20.46 34.12
CA LEU A 762 36.67 21.87 33.77
C LEU A 762 37.56 22.69 34.72
N LYS A 763 38.60 23.32 34.17
CA LYS A 763 39.34 24.38 34.87
C LYS A 763 38.57 25.69 34.71
N VAL A 764 38.33 26.37 35.83
CA VAL A 764 37.64 27.67 35.86
C VAL A 764 38.65 28.75 36.20
N ASP A 765 38.89 29.63 35.25
CA ASP A 765 39.71 30.84 35.35
C ASP A 765 38.79 32.06 35.34
N GLN A 766 39.24 33.20 35.89
CA GLN A 766 38.44 34.43 36.07
C GLN A 766 37.97 35.12 34.76
N SER A 767 38.09 34.48 33.60
CA SER A 767 37.72 35.04 32.29
C SER A 767 36.63 34.24 31.56
N GLY A 768 36.04 33.22 32.18
CA GLY A 768 35.05 32.34 31.56
C GLY A 768 35.67 31.09 30.92
N VAL A 769 34.82 30.07 30.75
CA VAL A 769 35.20 28.68 30.41
C VAL A 769 35.79 28.59 29.00
N SER A 770 37.12 28.59 28.87
CA SER A 770 37.82 28.19 27.64
C SER A 770 38.10 26.68 27.69
N GLY A 771 37.43 25.95 26.80
CA GLY A 771 37.49 24.49 26.74
C GLY A 771 38.75 23.98 26.04
N GLU A 772 39.79 23.65 26.80
CA GLU A 772 40.80 22.66 26.41
C GLU A 772 41.15 21.76 27.60
N GLY A 773 40.22 20.89 27.98
CA GLY A 773 40.48 19.80 28.92
C GLY A 773 40.80 18.52 28.17
N GLN A 774 41.97 17.91 28.42
CA GLN A 774 42.27 16.57 27.90
C GLN A 774 41.27 15.54 28.44
N THR A 775 40.52 14.92 27.54
CA THR A 775 39.60 13.82 27.88
C THR A 775 40.40 12.54 28.12
N MET A 776 40.58 12.15 29.38
CA MET A 776 41.11 10.83 29.72
C MET A 776 40.00 9.78 29.59
N ARG A 777 40.13 8.90 28.59
CA ARG A 777 39.23 7.75 28.38
C ARG A 777 39.77 6.55 29.15
N VAL A 778 39.13 6.20 30.26
CA VAL A 778 39.45 4.98 31.02
C VAL A 778 38.39 3.93 30.72
N TYR A 779 38.81 2.78 30.20
CA TYR A 779 37.95 1.61 30.03
C TYR A 779 38.08 0.75 31.27
N GLU A 780 37.01 0.63 32.06
CA GLU A 780 36.99 -0.25 33.23
C GLU A 780 36.07 -1.44 32.94
N ALA A 781 36.61 -2.65 33.05
CA ALA A 781 35.82 -3.88 32.96
C ALA A 781 35.32 -4.22 34.37
N LEU A 782 34.07 -3.91 34.66
CA LEU A 782 33.42 -4.36 35.89
C LEU A 782 32.91 -5.79 35.70
N GLU A 783 33.57 -6.76 36.35
CA GLU A 783 33.00 -8.09 36.59
C GLU A 783 31.97 -7.99 37.72
N GLU A 784 30.77 -7.48 37.44
CA GLU A 784 29.65 -7.67 38.36
C GLU A 784 29.13 -9.11 38.25
N LYS A 785 28.95 -9.79 39.39
CA LYS A 785 28.21 -11.06 39.48
C LYS A 785 26.73 -10.82 39.15
N ARG A 786 26.40 -10.82 37.87
CA ARG A 786 25.04 -10.69 37.37
C ARG A 786 24.26 -11.98 37.55
N ARG A 787 22.94 -11.85 37.75
CA ARG A 787 22.02 -12.98 37.75
C ARG A 787 21.85 -13.47 36.31
N LEU A 788 22.31 -14.69 36.03
CA LEU A 788 22.18 -15.28 34.69
C LEU A 788 20.72 -15.64 34.39
N PRO A 789 20.21 -15.33 33.18
CA PRO A 789 18.86 -15.71 32.77
C PRO A 789 18.72 -17.22 32.55
N ASP A 790 17.47 -17.72 32.54
CA ASP A 790 17.19 -19.13 32.28
C ASP A 790 17.30 -19.44 30.78
N ILE A 791 18.51 -19.82 30.35
CA ILE A 791 18.82 -20.18 28.97
C ILE A 791 17.98 -21.36 28.47
N LEU A 792 17.64 -22.32 29.32
CA LEU A 792 16.88 -23.50 28.91
C LEU A 792 15.44 -23.15 28.63
N ARG A 793 14.83 -22.30 29.48
CA ARG A 793 13.47 -21.82 29.25
C ARG A 793 13.37 -21.00 27.98
N TYR A 794 14.29 -20.04 27.78
CA TYR A 794 14.35 -19.24 26.56
C TYR A 794 14.48 -20.11 25.30
N LEU A 795 15.49 -21.00 25.26
CA LEU A 795 15.70 -21.86 24.10
C LEU A 795 14.53 -22.83 23.87
N GLN A 796 13.89 -23.32 24.93
CA GLN A 796 12.72 -24.21 24.82
C GLN A 796 11.53 -23.49 24.18
N GLU A 797 11.21 -22.28 24.65
CA GLU A 797 10.11 -21.46 24.10
C GLU A 797 10.37 -21.09 22.62
N GLN A 798 11.63 -20.85 22.24
CA GLN A 798 11.99 -20.43 20.88
C GLN A 798 12.25 -21.59 19.88
N THR A 799 12.54 -22.80 20.34
CA THR A 799 12.90 -23.94 19.46
C THR A 799 11.93 -25.11 19.51
N ASN A 800 11.05 -25.14 20.52
CA ASN A 800 10.14 -26.25 20.83
C ASN A 800 10.86 -27.61 21.02
N LEU A 801 12.14 -27.61 21.42
CA LEU A 801 12.89 -28.83 21.73
C LEU A 801 12.78 -29.23 23.22
N LYS A 802 12.94 -30.53 23.50
CA LYS A 802 13.01 -31.04 24.87
C LYS A 802 14.23 -30.47 25.59
N ARG A 803 14.08 -30.10 26.87
CA ARG A 803 15.18 -29.58 27.72
C ARG A 803 16.43 -30.46 27.68
N ARG A 804 16.27 -31.79 27.72
CA ARG A 804 17.39 -32.74 27.65
C ARG A 804 18.22 -32.57 26.38
N THR A 805 17.58 -32.41 25.22
CA THR A 805 18.27 -32.19 23.94
C THR A 805 19.04 -30.88 23.92
N LEU A 806 18.44 -29.81 24.47
CA LEU A 806 19.11 -28.50 24.58
C LEU A 806 20.32 -28.56 25.51
N VAL A 807 20.21 -29.27 26.64
CA VAL A 807 21.34 -29.51 27.56
C VAL A 807 22.46 -30.27 26.86
N ASP A 808 22.16 -31.35 26.12
CA ASP A 808 23.16 -32.13 25.39
C ASP A 808 23.91 -31.25 24.37
N ILE A 809 23.20 -30.41 23.62
CA ILE A 809 23.77 -29.48 22.63
C ILE A 809 24.67 -28.45 23.32
N LEU A 810 24.20 -27.80 24.38
CA LEU A 810 24.94 -26.77 25.11
C LEU A 810 26.22 -27.32 25.74
N ILE A 811 26.15 -28.48 26.39
CA ILE A 811 27.32 -29.14 26.99
C ILE A 811 28.28 -29.60 25.90
N GLY A 812 27.77 -30.27 24.86
CA GLY A 812 28.57 -30.78 23.73
C GLY A 812 29.32 -29.68 22.96
N SER A 813 28.75 -28.47 22.91
CA SER A 813 29.40 -27.31 22.28
C SER A 813 30.70 -26.87 22.97
N LYS A 814 30.86 -27.12 24.28
CA LYS A 814 31.96 -26.61 25.12
C LYS A 814 32.10 -25.08 25.13
N ARG A 815 31.07 -24.32 24.72
CA ARG A 815 31.07 -22.85 24.64
C ARG A 815 30.31 -22.14 25.76
N LEU A 816 29.88 -22.84 26.81
CA LEU A 816 29.12 -22.28 27.94
C LEU A 816 29.79 -21.09 28.64
N LYS A 817 31.13 -20.98 28.61
CA LYS A 817 31.84 -19.80 29.15
C LYS A 817 31.52 -18.50 28.42
N ASP A 818 31.04 -18.56 27.19
CA ASP A 818 30.64 -17.36 26.45
C ASP A 818 29.28 -16.83 26.90
N PHE A 819 28.42 -17.70 27.44
CA PHE A 819 27.16 -17.30 28.07
C PHE A 819 27.42 -16.40 29.29
N GLU A 820 28.47 -16.65 30.07
CA GLU A 820 28.84 -15.80 31.22
C GLU A 820 29.29 -14.40 30.79
N LYS A 821 29.91 -14.27 29.60
CA LYS A 821 30.41 -12.99 29.08
C LYS A 821 29.31 -12.11 28.51
N ASN A 822 28.40 -12.70 27.73
CA ASN A 822 27.26 -12.02 27.14
C ASN A 822 26.06 -12.99 27.02
N PRO A 823 25.25 -13.11 28.09
CA PRO A 823 24.16 -14.10 28.14
C PRO A 823 23.18 -13.97 26.98
N GLN A 824 22.77 -12.75 26.65
CA GLN A 824 21.76 -12.48 25.62
C GLN A 824 22.25 -12.85 24.22
N ALA A 825 23.44 -12.35 23.83
CA ALA A 825 23.99 -12.61 22.51
C ALA A 825 24.27 -14.10 22.28
N PHE A 826 24.72 -14.82 23.32
CA PHE A 826 24.93 -16.26 23.25
C PHE A 826 23.61 -17.03 23.09
N MET A 827 22.57 -16.68 23.86
CA MET A 827 21.24 -17.30 23.76
C MET A 827 20.64 -17.14 22.36
N GLU A 828 20.72 -15.95 21.77
CA GLU A 828 20.23 -15.68 20.43
C GLU A 828 21.00 -16.46 19.36
N ALA A 829 22.34 -16.49 19.42
CA ALA A 829 23.17 -17.21 18.47
C ALA A 829 22.87 -18.72 18.47
N VAL A 830 22.77 -19.32 19.67
CA VAL A 830 22.45 -20.75 19.82
C VAL A 830 21.03 -21.05 19.34
N MET A 831 20.06 -20.21 19.67
CA MET A 831 18.68 -20.34 19.21
C MET A 831 18.58 -20.38 17.68
N LYS A 832 19.26 -19.45 17.00
CA LYS A 832 19.30 -19.36 15.53
C LYS A 832 19.89 -20.62 14.90
N ILE A 833 21.03 -21.10 15.41
CA ILE A 833 21.68 -22.32 14.91
C ILE A 833 20.75 -23.53 15.03
N ILE A 834 20.13 -23.71 16.20
CA ILE A 834 19.25 -24.86 16.45
C ILE A 834 18.06 -24.84 15.48
N ASN A 835 17.41 -23.70 15.30
CA ASN A 835 16.28 -23.58 14.39
C ASN A 835 16.67 -23.77 12.92
N ARG A 836 17.88 -23.36 12.51
CA ARG A 836 18.41 -23.58 11.15
C ARG A 836 18.67 -25.06 10.87
N GLU A 837 19.45 -25.73 11.73
CA GLU A 837 19.78 -27.14 11.53
C GLU A 837 18.54 -28.02 11.59
N LYS A 838 17.58 -27.67 12.46
CA LYS A 838 16.26 -28.30 12.51
C LYS A 838 15.51 -28.17 11.18
N LYS A 839 15.43 -26.98 10.60
CA LYS A 839 14.76 -26.76 9.29
C LYS A 839 15.40 -27.58 8.17
N LYS A 840 16.73 -27.61 8.10
CA LYS A 840 17.46 -28.42 7.09
C LYS A 840 17.13 -29.91 7.22
N LEU A 841 17.18 -30.43 8.45
CA LEU A 841 16.86 -31.83 8.73
C LEU A 841 15.41 -32.19 8.38
N ILE A 842 14.46 -31.28 8.60
CA ILE A 842 13.06 -31.46 8.19
C ILE A 842 12.94 -31.66 6.67
N ILE A 843 13.67 -30.88 5.87
CA ILE A 843 13.65 -30.98 4.40
C ILE A 843 14.37 -32.26 3.92
N ASP A 844 15.52 -32.58 4.53
CA ASP A 844 16.30 -33.78 4.20
C ASP A 844 15.46 -35.05 4.45
N GLY A 845 14.81 -35.13 5.63
CA GLY A 845 14.07 -36.29 6.11
C GLY A 845 12.62 -36.40 5.64
N ILE A 846 12.12 -35.45 4.82
CA ILE A 846 10.75 -35.52 4.32
C ILE A 846 10.60 -36.66 3.30
N LYS A 847 9.54 -37.45 3.48
CA LYS A 847 9.08 -38.51 2.57
C LYS A 847 7.61 -38.27 2.25
N TYR A 848 7.26 -38.41 0.98
CA TYR A 848 5.88 -38.31 0.52
C TYR A 848 5.33 -39.69 0.20
N GLU A 849 4.06 -39.89 0.53
CA GLU A 849 3.30 -41.09 0.20
C GLU A 849 1.95 -40.68 -0.39
N ARG A 850 1.50 -41.38 -1.43
CA ARG A 850 0.20 -41.14 -2.06
C ARG A 850 -0.93 -41.52 -1.09
N ILE A 851 -1.94 -40.67 -0.94
CA ILE A 851 -3.07 -40.86 0.00
C ILE A 851 -4.08 -41.94 -0.51
N GLY A 852 -3.77 -42.57 -1.64
CA GLY A 852 -4.61 -43.53 -2.35
C GLY A 852 -5.26 -42.93 -3.60
N ASP A 853 -6.09 -43.73 -4.28
CA ASP A 853 -6.65 -43.37 -5.59
C ASP A 853 -7.87 -42.44 -5.51
N HIS A 854 -8.44 -42.26 -4.32
CA HIS A 854 -9.64 -41.44 -4.10
C HIS A 854 -9.33 -40.00 -3.69
N ALA A 855 -8.06 -39.67 -3.43
CA ALA A 855 -7.63 -38.33 -3.02
C ALA A 855 -6.92 -37.63 -4.19
N PHE A 856 -7.67 -36.89 -5.00
CA PHE A 856 -7.16 -36.18 -6.17
C PHE A 856 -7.84 -34.81 -6.39
N TYR A 857 -7.21 -33.96 -7.20
CA TYR A 857 -7.80 -32.73 -7.70
C TYR A 857 -8.73 -33.02 -8.89
N GLN A 858 -10.00 -32.60 -8.78
CA GLN A 858 -10.96 -32.72 -9.88
C GLN A 858 -10.66 -31.70 -10.98
N GLN A 859 -11.01 -32.02 -12.23
CA GLN A 859 -10.85 -31.09 -13.37
C GLN A 859 -11.70 -29.81 -13.22
N SER A 860 -12.76 -29.83 -12.40
CA SER A 860 -13.54 -28.65 -12.02
C SER A 860 -12.69 -27.54 -11.38
N LEU A 861 -11.45 -27.84 -10.96
CA LEU A 861 -10.46 -26.85 -10.54
C LEU A 861 -10.22 -25.74 -11.57
N PHE A 862 -10.38 -26.04 -12.86
CA PHE A 862 -10.23 -25.08 -13.98
C PHE A 862 -11.53 -24.35 -14.33
N GLU A 863 -12.69 -24.80 -13.85
CA GLU A 863 -14.00 -24.24 -14.20
C GLU A 863 -14.41 -23.05 -13.32
N HIS A 864 -13.80 -22.89 -12.15
CA HIS A 864 -14.24 -21.93 -11.13
C HIS A 864 -13.58 -20.54 -11.21
N GLN A 865 -12.83 -20.22 -12.28
CA GLN A 865 -12.10 -18.96 -12.38
C GLN A 865 -12.41 -18.24 -13.70
N GLU A 866 -13.32 -17.26 -13.67
CA GLU A 866 -13.31 -16.20 -14.68
C GLU A 866 -12.09 -15.31 -14.43
N LEU A 867 -10.99 -15.62 -15.12
CA LEU A 867 -9.76 -14.85 -15.01
C LEU A 867 -9.81 -13.65 -15.98
N VAL A 868 -9.25 -12.53 -15.54
CA VAL A 868 -9.11 -11.31 -16.34
C VAL A 868 -7.63 -11.03 -16.55
N GLY A 869 -7.25 -10.79 -17.81
CA GLY A 869 -5.90 -10.44 -18.20
C GLY A 869 -5.87 -9.15 -19.03
N TYR A 870 -4.67 -8.62 -19.29
CA TYR A 870 -4.47 -7.44 -20.14
C TYR A 870 -3.39 -7.73 -21.19
N MET A 871 -3.75 -7.66 -22.47
CA MET A 871 -2.91 -8.09 -23.62
C MET A 871 -1.52 -7.48 -23.67
N LYS A 872 -1.39 -6.23 -23.23
CA LYS A 872 -0.13 -5.48 -23.28
C LYS A 872 0.61 -5.43 -21.94
N ALA A 873 0.14 -6.15 -20.93
CA ALA A 873 0.69 -6.06 -19.58
C ALA A 873 0.91 -7.41 -18.88
N ASN A 874 -0.05 -8.34 -18.91
CA ASN A 874 0.04 -9.58 -18.13
C ASN A 874 -0.76 -10.77 -18.72
N ALA A 875 -1.20 -10.69 -19.98
CA ALA A 875 -1.84 -11.80 -20.68
C ALA A 875 -1.15 -12.05 -22.04
N VAL A 876 -0.93 -13.32 -22.36
CA VAL A 876 -0.45 -13.77 -23.68
C VAL A 876 -1.55 -14.60 -24.32
N GLU A 877 -1.87 -14.30 -25.57
CA GLU A 877 -2.74 -15.14 -26.40
C GLU A 877 -2.04 -16.46 -26.69
N VAL A 878 -2.73 -17.55 -26.44
CA VAL A 878 -2.24 -18.89 -26.74
C VAL A 878 -3.20 -19.59 -27.68
N SER A 879 -2.65 -20.48 -28.49
CA SER A 879 -3.41 -21.20 -29.50
C SER A 879 -4.44 -22.09 -28.81
N SER A 880 -5.67 -22.03 -29.31
CA SER A 880 -6.81 -22.72 -28.70
C SER A 880 -6.77 -24.24 -28.83
N ASP A 881 -5.74 -24.80 -29.48
CA ASP A 881 -5.44 -26.22 -29.64
C ASP A 881 -4.36 -26.74 -28.67
N LYS A 882 -3.61 -25.84 -27.99
CA LYS A 882 -2.49 -26.21 -27.11
C LYS A 882 -2.69 -25.91 -25.63
N SER A 883 -3.70 -25.13 -25.27
CA SER A 883 -3.95 -24.78 -23.87
C SER A 883 -5.42 -24.78 -23.50
N VAL A 884 -5.72 -25.17 -22.26
CA VAL A 884 -7.09 -25.14 -21.70
C VAL A 884 -7.65 -23.72 -21.60
N TYR A 885 -6.85 -22.67 -21.78
CA TYR A 885 -7.30 -21.29 -21.82
C TYR A 885 -6.93 -20.64 -23.14
N ASN A 886 -7.75 -19.67 -23.60
CA ASN A 886 -7.41 -18.83 -24.76
C ASN A 886 -6.29 -17.80 -24.46
N TYR A 887 -6.06 -17.50 -23.19
CA TYR A 887 -5.04 -16.57 -22.72
C TYR A 887 -4.37 -17.13 -21.47
N ILE A 888 -3.06 -16.95 -21.35
CA ILE A 888 -2.32 -17.30 -20.14
C ILE A 888 -1.87 -16.03 -19.43
N ARG A 889 -2.16 -15.97 -18.12
CA ARG A 889 -1.71 -14.88 -17.26
C ARG A 889 -0.26 -15.13 -16.82
N TYR A 890 0.62 -14.15 -17.00
CA TYR A 890 2.00 -14.21 -16.54
C TYR A 890 2.26 -13.17 -15.45
N ASP A 891 3.13 -13.52 -14.50
CA ASP A 891 3.53 -12.63 -13.42
C ASP A 891 4.98 -12.10 -13.62
N SER A 892 5.75 -12.72 -14.53
CA SER A 892 7.11 -12.33 -14.88
C SER A 892 7.38 -12.30 -16.39
N SER A 893 8.41 -11.57 -16.81
CA SER A 893 8.87 -11.60 -18.22
C SER A 893 9.41 -12.98 -18.62
N VAL A 894 9.93 -13.75 -17.66
CA VAL A 894 10.38 -15.13 -17.86
C VAL A 894 9.18 -16.02 -18.20
N GLU A 895 8.11 -15.97 -17.41
CA GLU A 895 6.87 -16.72 -17.69
C GLU A 895 6.25 -16.32 -19.02
N ARG A 896 6.24 -15.01 -19.35
CA ARG A 896 5.74 -14.54 -20.65
C ARG A 896 6.50 -15.19 -21.80
N ALA A 897 7.83 -15.08 -21.79
CA ALA A 897 8.67 -15.65 -22.83
C ALA A 897 8.58 -17.19 -22.87
N PHE A 898 8.40 -17.82 -21.70
CA PHE A 898 8.21 -19.28 -21.59
C PHE A 898 6.89 -19.71 -22.23
N ALA A 899 5.78 -19.03 -21.93
CA ALA A 899 4.47 -19.30 -22.52
C ALA A 899 4.44 -19.06 -24.03
N GLU A 900 5.02 -17.94 -24.51
CA GLU A 900 5.13 -17.64 -25.94
C GLU A 900 5.92 -18.72 -26.68
N LYS A 901 7.00 -19.25 -26.08
CA LYS A 901 7.80 -20.33 -26.69
C LYS A 901 7.11 -21.68 -26.64
N LEU A 902 6.47 -22.05 -25.54
CA LEU A 902 5.64 -23.27 -25.46
C LEU A 902 4.55 -23.26 -26.54
N ASN A 903 3.88 -22.11 -26.73
CA ASN A 903 2.82 -21.99 -27.72
C ASN A 903 3.33 -22.20 -29.16
N ASN A 904 4.53 -21.71 -29.46
CA ASN A 904 5.13 -21.75 -30.79
C ASN A 904 5.96 -23.01 -31.06
N ASP A 905 6.20 -23.88 -30.08
CA ASP A 905 6.96 -25.12 -30.28
C ASP A 905 6.05 -26.24 -30.78
N GLU A 906 6.44 -26.89 -31.89
CA GLU A 906 5.68 -27.98 -32.51
C GLU A 906 5.72 -29.28 -31.69
N ASP A 907 6.79 -29.47 -30.89
CA ASP A 907 6.94 -30.64 -30.01
C ASP A 907 5.97 -30.58 -28.80
N VAL A 908 5.47 -29.38 -28.48
CA VAL A 908 4.54 -29.15 -27.36
C VAL A 908 3.11 -29.36 -27.85
N LYS A 909 2.49 -30.44 -27.38
CA LYS A 909 1.10 -30.78 -27.71
C LYS A 909 0.12 -30.04 -26.83
N LEU A 910 0.40 -29.99 -25.52
CA LEU A 910 -0.48 -29.33 -24.57
C LEU A 910 0.31 -28.73 -23.42
N PHE A 911 -0.10 -27.56 -22.94
CA PHE A 911 0.44 -26.97 -21.72
C PHE A 911 -0.60 -26.17 -20.96
N VAL A 912 -0.46 -26.15 -19.65
CA VAL A 912 -1.35 -25.43 -18.74
C VAL A 912 -0.56 -24.77 -17.62
N LYS A 913 -0.91 -23.52 -17.30
CA LYS A 913 -0.48 -22.88 -16.05
C LYS A 913 -1.39 -23.39 -14.93
N LEU A 914 -0.81 -23.99 -13.90
CA LEU A 914 -1.58 -24.59 -12.82
C LEU A 914 -2.24 -23.49 -11.97
N PRO A 915 -3.52 -23.67 -11.59
CA PRO A 915 -4.22 -22.68 -10.79
C PRO A 915 -3.67 -22.66 -9.36
N SER A 916 -3.77 -21.51 -8.68
CA SER A 916 -3.28 -21.32 -7.30
C SER A 916 -3.94 -22.23 -6.25
N SER A 917 -5.07 -22.83 -6.59
CA SER A 917 -5.79 -23.84 -5.80
C SER A 917 -5.16 -25.24 -5.87
N PHE A 918 -4.24 -25.49 -6.81
CA PHE A 918 -3.44 -26.72 -6.87
C PHE A 918 -2.29 -26.63 -5.85
N VAL A 919 -2.47 -27.21 -4.66
CA VAL A 919 -1.57 -27.00 -3.52
C VAL A 919 -0.91 -28.29 -3.06
N ILE A 920 0.41 -28.29 -2.98
CA ILE A 920 1.21 -29.34 -2.35
C ILE A 920 1.52 -28.92 -0.91
N ASP A 921 1.13 -29.75 0.04
CA ASP A 921 1.40 -29.53 1.46
C ASP A 921 2.89 -29.73 1.75
N THR A 922 3.53 -28.74 2.38
CA THR A 922 4.94 -28.84 2.79
C THR A 922 5.11 -28.36 4.23
N PRO A 923 6.15 -28.80 4.96
CA PRO A 923 6.45 -28.30 6.30
C PRO A 923 6.90 -26.83 6.33
N LEU A 924 7.11 -26.21 5.16
CA LEU A 924 7.50 -24.80 4.98
C LEU A 924 6.33 -23.93 4.50
N GLY A 925 5.11 -24.48 4.50
CA GLY A 925 3.90 -23.86 3.98
C GLY A 925 3.53 -24.32 2.57
N ASN A 926 2.33 -23.97 2.13
CA ASN A 926 1.75 -24.40 0.86
C ASN A 926 2.66 -24.07 -0.34
N TYR A 927 2.75 -25.00 -1.28
CA TYR A 927 3.52 -24.87 -2.52
C TYR A 927 2.61 -25.11 -3.74
N ASN A 928 2.73 -24.28 -4.78
CA ASN A 928 1.97 -24.40 -6.03
C ASN A 928 2.99 -24.31 -7.18
N PRO A 929 3.17 -25.39 -7.97
CA PRO A 929 4.07 -25.36 -9.13
C PRO A 929 3.45 -24.57 -10.30
N ASP A 930 4.29 -24.00 -11.16
CA ASP A 930 3.81 -23.09 -12.22
C ASP A 930 3.11 -23.79 -13.40
N TRP A 931 3.73 -24.80 -14.01
CA TRP A 931 3.29 -25.35 -15.30
C TRP A 931 3.17 -26.88 -15.29
N ALA A 932 2.23 -27.39 -16.07
CA ALA A 932 2.24 -28.76 -16.55
C ALA A 932 2.30 -28.77 -18.09
N VAL A 933 3.19 -29.57 -18.66
CA VAL A 933 3.50 -29.59 -20.09
C VAL A 933 3.52 -31.03 -20.60
N LEU A 934 2.82 -31.26 -21.71
CA LEU A 934 2.81 -32.48 -22.50
C LEU A 934 3.66 -32.24 -23.76
N VAL A 935 4.73 -33.01 -23.92
CA VAL A 935 5.60 -32.97 -25.10
C VAL A 935 5.48 -34.31 -25.83
N GLU A 936 5.39 -34.28 -27.14
CA GLU A 936 5.44 -35.46 -28.00
C GLU A 936 6.66 -35.39 -28.91
N LYS A 937 7.55 -36.39 -28.81
CA LYS A 937 8.74 -36.52 -29.67
C LYS A 937 8.56 -37.66 -30.67
N GLU A 938 8.91 -37.37 -31.93
CA GLU A 938 9.02 -38.35 -33.03
C GLU A 938 7.76 -39.23 -33.22
N GLU A 939 6.57 -38.70 -32.89
CA GLU A 939 5.26 -39.39 -32.96
C GLU A 939 5.15 -40.71 -32.17
N LEU A 940 6.05 -40.98 -31.21
CA LEU A 940 6.10 -42.24 -30.47
C LEU A 940 6.38 -42.09 -28.96
N GLU A 941 6.96 -40.98 -28.49
CA GLU A 941 7.29 -40.79 -27.08
C GLU A 941 6.55 -39.57 -26.48
N THR A 942 5.60 -39.85 -25.60
CA THR A 942 4.85 -38.83 -24.85
C THR A 942 5.51 -38.60 -23.49
N LEU A 943 5.93 -37.36 -23.22
CA LEU A 943 6.61 -36.97 -21.99
C LEU A 943 5.77 -35.95 -21.21
N PHE A 944 5.59 -36.22 -19.92
CA PHE A 944 4.85 -35.35 -18.99
C PHE A 944 5.83 -34.58 -18.11
N PHE A 945 5.69 -33.27 -18.08
CA PHE A 945 6.53 -32.41 -17.25
C PHE A 945 5.69 -31.57 -16.30
N VAL A 946 6.19 -31.41 -15.08
CA VAL A 946 5.83 -30.28 -14.21
C VAL A 946 7.02 -29.35 -14.17
N VAL A 947 6.81 -28.08 -14.51
CA VAL A 947 7.90 -27.11 -14.64
C VAL A 947 7.66 -25.97 -13.67
N GLU A 948 8.66 -25.69 -12.85
CA GLU A 948 8.76 -24.46 -12.07
C GLU A 948 9.58 -23.45 -12.86
N THR A 949 8.99 -22.30 -13.15
CA THR A 949 9.68 -21.16 -13.78
C THR A 949 10.19 -20.21 -12.72
N LYS A 950 11.50 -20.19 -12.50
CA LYS A 950 12.08 -19.20 -11.59
C LYS A 950 12.30 -17.87 -12.28
N GLY A 951 11.47 -16.89 -11.92
CA GLY A 951 11.91 -15.50 -11.86
C GLY A 951 12.90 -15.33 -10.71
N SER A 952 13.99 -14.62 -10.93
CA SER A 952 14.91 -14.27 -9.86
C SER A 952 14.21 -13.31 -8.89
N THR A 953 13.60 -13.80 -7.80
CA THR A 953 13.08 -12.89 -6.77
C THR A 953 13.25 -13.45 -5.36
N ASP A 954 13.69 -12.54 -4.49
CA ASP A 954 13.67 -12.46 -3.03
C ASP A 954 14.70 -13.18 -2.13
N GLN A 955 14.91 -12.50 -0.98
CA GLN A 955 15.91 -12.62 0.09
C GLN A 955 16.38 -14.06 0.37
N GLU A 956 17.63 -14.25 0.84
CA GLU A 956 18.19 -15.59 1.11
C GLU A 956 17.30 -16.49 2.03
N ASP A 957 16.57 -15.89 2.98
CA ASP A 957 15.59 -16.61 3.82
C ASP A 957 14.36 -17.08 3.02
N LEU A 958 13.94 -16.31 2.01
CA LEU A 958 12.93 -16.70 1.03
C LEU A 958 13.51 -17.74 0.05
N ARG A 959 14.77 -17.61 -0.39
CA ARG A 959 15.45 -18.64 -1.22
C ARG A 959 15.54 -19.99 -0.52
N MET A 960 15.94 -20.04 0.75
CA MET A 960 15.98 -21.32 1.48
C MET A 960 14.59 -21.94 1.64
N LYS A 961 13.55 -21.13 1.90
CA LYS A 961 12.17 -21.63 1.98
C LYS A 961 11.65 -22.09 0.63
N GLU A 962 11.90 -21.32 -0.42
CA GLU A 962 11.45 -21.59 -1.78
C GLU A 962 12.17 -22.80 -2.37
N ASP A 963 13.49 -22.91 -2.22
CA ASP A 963 14.26 -24.11 -2.59
C ASP A 963 13.80 -25.33 -1.78
N GLY A 964 13.46 -25.13 -0.50
CA GLY A 964 12.86 -26.17 0.33
C GLY A 964 11.50 -26.63 -0.21
N LYS A 965 10.64 -25.69 -0.64
CA LYS A 965 9.34 -25.99 -1.28
C LYS A 965 9.49 -26.68 -2.63
N ILE A 966 10.43 -26.25 -3.45
CA ILE A 966 10.77 -26.88 -4.75
C ILE A 966 11.30 -28.30 -4.53
N THR A 967 12.14 -28.50 -3.51
CA THR A 967 12.61 -29.83 -3.13
C THR A 967 11.46 -30.72 -2.69
N CYS A 968 10.51 -30.16 -1.92
CA CYS A 968 9.27 -30.83 -1.55
C CYS A 968 8.43 -31.19 -2.79
N GLY A 969 8.25 -30.26 -3.74
CA GLY A 969 7.55 -30.50 -5.00
C GLY A 969 8.18 -31.64 -5.80
N ARG A 970 9.51 -31.64 -5.95
CA ARG A 970 10.24 -32.73 -6.61
C ARG A 970 9.99 -34.08 -5.93
N LYS A 971 10.05 -34.13 -4.59
CA LYS A 971 9.78 -35.37 -3.82
C LYS A 971 8.31 -35.80 -3.92
N HIS A 972 7.37 -34.85 -3.95
CA HIS A 972 5.94 -35.12 -4.16
C HIS A 972 5.70 -35.82 -5.50
N PHE A 973 6.15 -35.24 -6.62
CA PHE A 973 5.93 -35.84 -7.94
C PHE A 973 6.69 -37.14 -8.15
N ALA A 974 7.88 -37.30 -7.53
CA ALA A 974 8.58 -38.58 -7.52
C ALA A 974 7.80 -39.68 -6.80
N ALA A 975 7.11 -39.36 -5.70
CA ALA A 975 6.31 -40.32 -4.93
C ALA A 975 5.00 -40.73 -5.63
N LEU A 976 4.59 -40.04 -6.69
CA LEU A 976 3.44 -40.45 -7.49
C LEU A 976 3.75 -41.68 -8.37
N GLU A 977 5.03 -41.88 -8.74
CA GLU A 977 5.51 -42.98 -9.61
C GLU A 977 4.78 -43.08 -10.97
N ASN A 978 4.17 -41.98 -11.41
CA ASN A 978 3.33 -41.87 -12.61
C ASN A 978 4.10 -41.40 -13.87
N GLY A 979 5.43 -41.54 -13.90
CA GLY A 979 6.24 -41.16 -15.08
C GLY A 979 6.36 -39.64 -15.37
N VAL A 980 5.83 -38.77 -14.52
CA VAL A 980 5.98 -37.31 -14.65
C VAL A 980 7.37 -36.83 -14.22
N THR A 981 7.98 -35.96 -15.03
CA THR A 981 9.31 -35.39 -14.74
C THR A 981 9.18 -33.96 -14.21
N TYR A 982 9.65 -33.73 -12.98
CA TYR A 982 9.70 -32.40 -12.40
C TYR A 982 10.98 -31.65 -12.81
N LYS A 983 10.86 -30.46 -13.42
CA LYS A 983 11.98 -29.63 -13.86
C LYS A 983 11.94 -28.21 -13.27
N LEU A 984 13.14 -27.69 -13.02
CA LEU A 984 13.36 -26.28 -12.66
C LEU A 984 13.97 -25.57 -13.87
N ALA A 985 13.30 -24.55 -14.38
CA ALA A 985 13.74 -23.80 -15.55
C ALA A 985 13.77 -22.30 -15.26
N ASN A 986 14.85 -21.62 -15.67
CA ASN A 986 14.93 -20.15 -15.68
C ASN A 986 14.77 -19.58 -17.11
N SER A 987 14.62 -20.45 -18.11
CA SER A 987 14.34 -20.13 -19.50
C SER A 987 13.75 -21.35 -20.22
N TYR A 988 13.11 -21.13 -21.36
CA TYR A 988 12.59 -22.19 -22.22
C TYR A 988 13.70 -23.11 -22.74
N GLU A 989 14.84 -22.52 -23.11
CA GLU A 989 16.01 -23.22 -23.61
C GLU A 989 16.50 -24.26 -22.62
N LYS A 990 16.57 -23.89 -21.33
CA LYS A 990 17.00 -24.79 -20.25
C LYS A 990 16.00 -25.92 -20.03
N PHE A 991 14.70 -25.65 -20.17
CA PHE A 991 13.70 -26.71 -20.17
C PHE A 991 13.94 -27.69 -21.33
N LYS A 992 14.13 -27.18 -22.55
CA LYS A 992 14.35 -27.97 -23.77
C LYS A 992 15.66 -28.76 -23.78
N THR A 993 16.69 -28.35 -23.03
CA THR A 993 18.01 -29.03 -23.01
C THR A 993 17.99 -30.47 -22.44
N GLY A 994 16.86 -30.94 -21.92
CA GLY A 994 16.68 -32.33 -21.51
C GLY A 994 15.27 -32.84 -21.76
N VAL A 995 14.53 -32.18 -22.65
CA VAL A 995 13.33 -32.75 -23.28
C VAL A 995 13.86 -33.52 -24.45
#